data_AF-L7MHL4-F1
#
_entry.id   AF-L7MHL4-F1
#
_cell.length_a   1.000
_cell.length_b   1.000
_cell.length_c   1.000
_cell.angle_alpha   90.00
_cell.angle_beta   90.00
_cell.angle_gamma   90.00
#
_symmetry.space_group_name_H-M   'P 1'
#
loop_
_entity.id
_entity.type
_entity.pdbx_description
1 polymer ?
#
loop_
_entity_poly.entity_id
_entity_poly.type
_entity_poly.pdbx_seq_one_letter_code
_entity_poly.pdbx_strand_id
1 'polypeptide(L)'
;STARAGPSGTPSKPSRRTPTTGVTRKVEDAADYVTDKVSEMIYRARRAVWDAVEAIKENPDYRSLESLIGELYEPGTYGANTEFWQNLQRSLRDSVTARDVAVLREADRKNGKYIVDFNLPTDLDSIRQSWHEWLAEEDDATERRPKKSADSEPDMIGYLSSMFQRKWMPPFDGQAMIIGHQHFVTFDGTMYSATGDCTYLLARDFVDGNFTVLLKYHPENPRVHGRVPKSIIVQLGQSYIEIFPDDGSMFLNGQAVELPLILEGGEVIARRVDDVITVEDEKALRVSCHLYYDVCTVKINGWYFGNTAGLLGTYNNERGDDLMKPKGQVTSNVAQFVKKWETSRGCKGPVSVLSEQVAVDSEGYKLCENYFKDDDSPLADGFWQESPEPYFDLCLRHMATPGIEPRHAICNISMAYLLQLEKYSISANLPSECYTCSLPNGASLKFGDYLTLGGDNSTPRRPSSMDIVLVVEEDACHADVVRELDNTMRIVDKELLSAGFSNNRFALVGFGHGSGHNSMPHVRTARGSIFFESHNLPLATQKMRLDAPATSEGRPVNKDVFDAIRYASLLPFRANVAKAIIVIACADCKEEQSELSYSDIQTQLLDHGITLHLVSDKRIEVRKSIIKGKGIYGVDADSVYGSKDVSQKMLLGQPDLRPQVAVAKDICIALAQEVHGSFFSSAMLRSDAKNWKTVFARRVAKALKPAKQYGGAEDYCERCECTHGSDVRPHVVCRPCRPLKPKVPLALYTAED
;
A
#
# COMPACT_ATOMS: atom_id res chain seq x y z
N SER A 1 -20.01 -78.82 28.36
CA SER A 1 -21.27 -78.35 28.97
C SER A 1 -21.17 -76.85 29.10
N THR A 2 -21.98 -75.95 28.54
CA THR A 2 -23.35 -75.96 27.97
C THR A 2 -23.46 -74.57 27.30
N ALA A 3 -23.59 -74.38 25.99
CA ALA A 3 -24.70 -74.67 25.08
C ALA A 3 -26.04 -73.96 25.42
N ARG A 4 -26.28 -72.86 24.69
CA ARG A 4 -27.47 -72.52 23.86
C ARG A 4 -28.91 -72.58 24.44
N ALA A 5 -29.60 -71.47 24.15
CA ALA A 5 -30.97 -71.31 23.62
C ALA A 5 -32.13 -70.99 24.60
N GLY A 6 -32.91 -69.96 24.23
CA GLY A 6 -34.02 -69.29 24.96
C GLY A 6 -35.37 -70.04 24.94
N PRO A 7 -36.57 -69.40 24.96
CA PRO A 7 -36.94 -68.05 24.46
C PRO A 7 -38.06 -67.26 25.22
N SER A 8 -38.43 -66.09 24.66
CA SER A 8 -39.74 -65.35 24.75
C SER A 8 -40.06 -64.53 26.02
N GLY A 9 -40.61 -63.30 25.96
CA GLY A 9 -41.03 -62.49 24.82
C GLY A 9 -41.54 -61.07 25.17
N THR A 10 -41.64 -60.26 24.10
CA THR A 10 -42.51 -59.09 23.83
C THR A 10 -42.28 -57.70 24.46
N PRO A 11 -42.62 -56.60 23.73
CA PRO A 11 -41.83 -55.37 23.68
C PRO A 11 -42.60 -54.06 24.02
N SER A 12 -41.88 -52.96 24.31
CA SER A 12 -42.42 -51.60 24.11
C SER A 12 -41.35 -50.54 23.75
N LYS A 13 -41.72 -49.76 22.73
CA LYS A 13 -41.14 -48.64 21.96
C LYS A 13 -40.10 -47.69 22.62
N PRO A 14 -39.20 -47.09 21.79
CA PRO A 14 -38.72 -45.73 21.98
C PRO A 14 -39.26 -44.73 20.93
N SER A 15 -39.20 -43.47 21.33
CA SER A 15 -39.75 -42.25 20.72
C SER A 15 -39.00 -41.74 19.47
N ARG A 16 -39.75 -41.02 18.63
CA ARG A 16 -39.41 -40.32 17.36
C ARG A 16 -38.11 -39.51 17.42
N ARG A 17 -37.26 -39.66 16.38
CA ARG A 17 -36.35 -38.61 15.86
C ARG A 17 -36.91 -38.08 14.53
N THR A 18 -36.94 -36.76 14.39
CA THR A 18 -37.43 -35.98 13.23
C THR A 18 -36.42 -35.97 12.06
N PRO A 19 -36.89 -35.72 10.82
CA PRO A 19 -36.07 -35.79 9.60
C PRO A 19 -35.58 -34.39 9.18
N THR A 20 -34.46 -33.92 9.71
CA THR A 20 -33.87 -32.63 9.32
C THR A 20 -32.70 -32.75 8.34
N THR A 21 -32.10 -33.93 8.18
CA THR A 21 -30.90 -34.14 7.34
C THR A 21 -31.18 -34.27 5.84
N GLY A 22 -32.41 -34.59 5.43
CA GLY A 22 -32.77 -34.72 4.00
C GLY A 22 -33.20 -33.42 3.33
N VAL A 23 -33.54 -32.39 4.10
CA VAL A 23 -33.97 -31.07 3.59
C VAL A 23 -32.77 -30.15 3.43
N THR A 24 -31.82 -30.15 4.38
CA THR A 24 -30.57 -29.38 4.27
C THR A 24 -29.74 -29.80 3.08
N ARG A 25 -29.59 -31.11 2.83
CA ARG A 25 -28.84 -31.62 1.67
C ARG A 25 -29.45 -31.22 0.33
N LYS A 26 -30.79 -31.17 0.23
CA LYS A 26 -31.48 -30.70 -0.98
C LYS A 26 -31.39 -29.19 -1.20
N VAL A 27 -31.21 -28.42 -0.12
CA VAL A 27 -30.99 -26.98 -0.19
C VAL A 27 -29.54 -26.67 -0.54
N GLU A 28 -28.58 -27.45 -0.05
CA GLU A 28 -27.16 -27.40 -0.44
C GLU A 28 -27.00 -27.82 -1.91
N ASP A 29 -27.55 -28.96 -2.34
CA ASP A 29 -27.50 -29.41 -3.75
C ASP A 29 -28.18 -28.39 -4.70
N ALA A 30 -29.23 -27.70 -4.24
CA ALA A 30 -29.89 -26.65 -5.01
C ALA A 30 -29.12 -25.32 -5.01
N ALA A 31 -28.44 -24.99 -3.90
CA ALA A 31 -27.56 -23.83 -3.82
C ALA A 31 -26.32 -24.02 -4.69
N ASP A 32 -25.71 -25.21 -4.68
CA ASP A 32 -24.58 -25.57 -5.54
C ASP A 32 -24.99 -25.59 -7.01
N TYR A 33 -26.18 -26.12 -7.35
CA TYR A 33 -26.72 -26.07 -8.71
C TYR A 33 -27.04 -24.64 -9.18
N VAL A 34 -27.56 -23.78 -8.30
CA VAL A 34 -27.81 -22.36 -8.61
C VAL A 34 -26.49 -21.60 -8.74
N THR A 35 -25.50 -21.90 -7.91
CA THR A 35 -24.16 -21.29 -7.98
C THR A 35 -23.44 -21.72 -9.24
N ASP A 36 -23.45 -23.01 -9.60
CA ASP A 36 -22.91 -23.55 -10.84
C ASP A 36 -23.60 -22.94 -12.08
N LYS A 37 -24.94 -22.81 -12.07
CA LYS A 37 -25.68 -22.17 -13.17
C LYS A 37 -25.46 -20.66 -13.25
N VAL A 38 -25.25 -19.98 -12.13
CA VAL A 38 -24.91 -18.56 -12.09
C VAL A 38 -23.47 -18.35 -12.59
N SER A 39 -22.52 -19.19 -12.18
CA SER A 39 -21.14 -19.20 -12.69
C SER A 39 -21.08 -19.52 -14.18
N GLU A 40 -21.85 -20.50 -14.67
CA GLU A 40 -21.97 -20.83 -16.09
C GLU A 40 -22.65 -19.70 -16.89
N MET A 41 -23.65 -19.05 -16.33
CA MET A 41 -24.33 -17.89 -16.93
C MET A 41 -23.42 -16.65 -16.98
N ILE A 42 -22.64 -16.42 -15.92
CA ILE A 42 -21.59 -15.37 -15.88
C ILE A 42 -20.50 -15.70 -16.88
N TYR A 43 -20.04 -16.95 -16.96
CA TYR A 43 -19.05 -17.41 -17.94
C TYR A 43 -19.54 -17.23 -19.39
N ARG A 44 -20.81 -17.58 -19.69
CA ARG A 44 -21.41 -17.36 -21.02
C ARG A 44 -21.61 -15.90 -21.35
N ALA A 45 -22.04 -15.08 -20.37
CA ALA A 45 -22.13 -13.63 -20.55
C ALA A 45 -20.74 -13.01 -20.77
N ARG A 46 -19.71 -13.45 -20.03
CA ARG A 46 -18.31 -13.04 -20.18
C ARG A 46 -17.74 -13.45 -21.54
N ARG A 47 -18.00 -14.67 -22.00
CA ARG A 47 -17.59 -15.15 -23.33
C ARG A 47 -18.29 -14.40 -24.46
N ALA A 48 -19.58 -14.12 -24.32
CA ALA A 48 -20.31 -13.31 -25.29
C ALA A 48 -19.82 -11.84 -25.34
N VAL A 49 -19.42 -11.26 -24.21
CA VAL A 49 -18.77 -9.94 -24.17
C VAL A 49 -17.40 -9.99 -24.82
N TRP A 50 -16.62 -11.07 -24.60
CA TRP A 50 -15.30 -11.25 -25.20
C TRP A 50 -15.39 -11.43 -26.72
N ASP A 51 -16.28 -12.31 -27.18
CA ASP A 51 -16.58 -12.50 -28.60
C ASP A 51 -17.11 -11.22 -29.24
N ALA A 52 -17.87 -10.40 -28.50
CA ALA A 52 -18.33 -9.09 -28.97
C ALA A 52 -17.18 -8.07 -29.06
N VAL A 53 -16.26 -8.02 -28.09
CA VAL A 53 -15.08 -7.13 -28.13
C VAL A 53 -14.15 -7.52 -29.27
N GLU A 54 -13.88 -8.81 -29.47
CA GLU A 54 -13.09 -9.27 -30.63
C GLU A 54 -13.83 -9.03 -31.94
N ALA A 55 -15.14 -9.24 -32.02
CA ALA A 55 -15.93 -8.89 -33.20
C ALA A 55 -15.92 -7.37 -33.49
N ILE A 56 -15.84 -6.52 -32.46
CA ILE A 56 -15.65 -5.08 -32.65
C ILE A 56 -14.23 -4.78 -33.12
N LYS A 57 -13.19 -5.45 -32.62
CA LYS A 57 -11.81 -5.29 -33.13
C LYS A 57 -11.64 -5.76 -34.57
N GLU A 58 -12.43 -6.75 -35.00
CA GLU A 58 -12.49 -7.21 -36.38
C GLU A 58 -13.43 -6.35 -37.26
N ASN A 59 -14.19 -5.41 -36.67
CA ASN A 59 -15.06 -4.52 -37.41
C ASN A 59 -14.24 -3.59 -38.31
N PRO A 60 -14.55 -3.50 -39.62
CA PRO A 60 -13.89 -2.59 -40.55
C PRO A 60 -13.90 -1.13 -40.10
N ASP A 61 -14.96 -0.68 -39.43
CA ASP A 61 -15.12 0.68 -38.93
C ASP A 61 -14.21 0.94 -37.72
N TYR A 62 -14.00 -0.06 -36.86
CA TYR A 62 -13.06 0.02 -35.74
C TYR A 62 -11.61 0.04 -36.23
N ARG A 63 -11.26 -0.85 -37.17
CA ARG A 63 -9.93 -0.83 -37.81
C ARG A 63 -9.70 0.45 -38.61
N SER A 64 -10.75 1.00 -39.20
CA SER A 64 -10.70 2.31 -39.85
C SER A 64 -10.48 3.42 -38.82
N LEU A 65 -11.15 3.40 -37.66
CA LEU A 65 -10.92 4.31 -36.53
C LEU A 65 -9.49 4.19 -35.97
N GLU A 66 -8.96 2.98 -35.80
CA GLU A 66 -7.59 2.72 -35.35
C GLU A 66 -6.55 3.22 -36.36
N SER A 67 -6.79 2.97 -37.65
CA SER A 67 -6.01 3.54 -38.76
C SER A 67 -6.12 5.06 -38.83
N LEU A 68 -7.30 5.62 -38.56
CA LEU A 68 -7.57 7.06 -38.57
C LEU A 68 -6.89 7.76 -37.39
N ILE A 69 -6.89 7.14 -36.21
CA ILE A 69 -6.13 7.57 -35.03
C ILE A 69 -4.63 7.54 -35.33
N GLY A 70 -4.16 6.52 -36.05
CA GLY A 70 -2.79 6.43 -36.54
C GLY A 70 -2.43 7.48 -37.60
N GLU A 71 -3.38 7.89 -38.46
CA GLU A 71 -3.19 8.93 -39.49
C GLU A 71 -3.30 10.36 -38.95
N LEU A 72 -4.13 10.60 -37.92
CA LEU A 72 -4.26 11.88 -37.22
C LEU A 72 -3.07 12.16 -36.28
N TYR A 73 -2.27 11.14 -35.99
CA TYR A 73 -1.02 11.26 -35.24
C TYR A 73 0.09 11.77 -36.17
N GLU A 74 0.29 13.09 -36.23
CA GLU A 74 1.49 13.66 -36.87
C GLU A 74 2.68 13.62 -35.89
N PRO A 75 3.79 12.94 -36.23
CA PRO A 75 4.99 12.97 -35.40
C PRO A 75 5.63 14.36 -35.46
N GLY A 76 5.37 15.19 -34.45
CA GLY A 76 5.99 16.51 -34.34
C GLY A 76 5.29 17.47 -33.40
N THR A 77 5.74 17.49 -32.14
CA THR A 77 5.46 18.45 -31.05
C THR A 77 4.25 18.17 -30.14
N TYR A 78 4.57 17.93 -28.86
CA TYR A 78 3.69 17.67 -27.72
C TYR A 78 2.47 18.60 -27.63
N GLY A 79 2.66 19.91 -27.84
CA GLY A 79 1.59 20.91 -27.66
C GLY A 79 0.39 20.77 -28.61
N ALA A 80 0.62 20.43 -29.88
CA ALA A 80 -0.45 20.32 -30.87
C ALA A 80 -1.32 19.07 -30.66
N ASN A 81 -0.68 17.95 -30.30
CA ASN A 81 -1.39 16.71 -29.98
C ASN A 81 -2.17 16.82 -28.66
N THR A 82 -1.65 17.53 -27.66
CA THR A 82 -2.36 17.76 -26.40
C THR A 82 -3.67 18.53 -26.58
N GLU A 83 -3.64 19.62 -27.34
CA GLU A 83 -4.84 20.43 -27.59
C GLU A 83 -5.88 19.67 -28.42
N PHE A 84 -5.43 18.91 -29.43
CA PHE A 84 -6.29 18.04 -30.24
C PHE A 84 -7.03 16.99 -29.39
N TRP A 85 -6.30 16.17 -28.62
CA TRP A 85 -6.91 15.10 -27.81
C TRP A 85 -7.76 15.63 -26.66
N GLN A 86 -7.39 16.74 -26.03
CA GLN A 86 -8.22 17.38 -25.00
C GLN A 86 -9.52 17.92 -25.58
N ASN A 87 -9.48 18.51 -26.78
CA ASN A 87 -10.67 19.01 -27.46
C ASN A 87 -11.56 17.86 -27.95
N LEU A 88 -10.97 16.77 -28.45
CA LEU A 88 -11.71 15.56 -28.85
C LEU A 88 -12.39 14.89 -27.64
N GLN A 89 -11.68 14.69 -26.53
CA GLN A 89 -12.25 14.13 -25.31
C GLN A 89 -13.35 15.01 -24.70
N ARG A 90 -13.20 16.34 -24.76
CA ARG A 90 -14.23 17.29 -24.31
C ARG A 90 -15.46 17.22 -25.21
N SER A 91 -15.27 17.26 -26.53
CA SER A 91 -16.34 17.17 -27.52
C SER A 91 -17.12 15.85 -27.40
N LEU A 92 -16.46 14.72 -27.18
CA LEU A 92 -17.11 13.40 -27.04
C LEU A 92 -17.78 13.21 -25.67
N ARG A 93 -17.28 13.88 -24.63
CA ARG A 93 -17.92 13.90 -23.29
C ARG A 93 -19.21 14.71 -23.28
N ASP A 94 -19.26 15.80 -24.04
CA ASP A 94 -20.40 16.72 -24.08
C ASP A 94 -21.51 16.24 -25.05
N SER A 95 -21.19 15.38 -26.02
CA SER A 95 -22.12 14.92 -27.06
C SER A 95 -22.69 13.50 -26.85
N VAL A 96 -22.16 12.72 -25.91
CA VAL A 96 -22.51 11.29 -25.78
C VAL A 96 -22.93 10.94 -24.34
N THR A 97 -24.23 10.70 -24.10
CA THR A 97 -24.69 10.18 -22.80
C THR A 97 -24.62 8.64 -22.77
N ALA A 98 -24.58 8.04 -21.57
CA ALA A 98 -24.46 6.58 -21.42
C ALA A 98 -25.59 5.77 -22.12
N ARG A 99 -26.72 6.42 -22.44
CA ARG A 99 -27.84 5.81 -23.20
C ARG A 99 -27.63 5.84 -24.71
N ASP A 100 -26.72 6.67 -25.19
CA ASP A 100 -26.46 6.88 -26.61
C ASP A 100 -25.36 5.94 -27.14
N VAL A 101 -24.52 5.37 -26.28
CA VAL A 101 -23.38 4.50 -26.67
C VAL A 101 -23.79 3.05 -26.87
N ALA A 102 -24.68 2.53 -26.04
CA ALA A 102 -25.02 1.12 -26.00
C ALA A 102 -26.51 0.93 -25.66
N VAL A 103 -27.26 0.30 -26.57
CA VAL A 103 -28.68 0.00 -26.42
C VAL A 103 -28.86 -1.51 -26.29
N LEU A 104 -29.35 -1.96 -25.13
CA LEU A 104 -29.69 -3.37 -24.91
C LEU A 104 -30.94 -3.72 -25.74
N ARG A 105 -30.79 -4.48 -26.82
CA ARG A 105 -31.89 -4.89 -27.71
C ARG A 105 -32.62 -6.14 -27.24
N GLU A 106 -31.88 -7.14 -26.76
CA GLU A 106 -32.46 -8.40 -26.34
C GLU A 106 -31.68 -8.95 -25.15
N ALA A 107 -32.39 -9.48 -24.16
CA ALA A 107 -31.80 -10.08 -22.97
C ALA A 107 -32.50 -11.40 -22.65
N ASP A 108 -31.95 -12.52 -23.14
CA ASP A 108 -32.35 -13.85 -22.73
C ASP A 108 -31.51 -14.29 -21.52
N ARG A 109 -32.04 -13.91 -20.35
CA ARG A 109 -31.45 -14.18 -19.04
C ARG A 109 -31.30 -15.67 -18.72
N LYS A 110 -32.05 -16.56 -19.38
CA LYS A 110 -32.00 -17.99 -19.09
C LYS A 110 -30.85 -18.70 -19.80
N ASN A 111 -30.39 -18.13 -20.91
CA ASN A 111 -29.32 -18.66 -21.74
C ASN A 111 -28.04 -17.80 -21.75
N GLY A 112 -28.05 -16.66 -21.05
CA GLY A 112 -26.90 -15.74 -20.97
C GLY A 112 -26.66 -14.95 -22.26
N LYS A 113 -27.68 -14.79 -23.11
CA LYS A 113 -27.58 -14.08 -24.39
C LYS A 113 -28.06 -12.64 -24.22
N TYR A 114 -27.14 -11.70 -24.36
CA TYR A 114 -27.41 -10.27 -24.41
C TYR A 114 -27.04 -9.76 -25.79
N ILE A 115 -27.99 -9.10 -26.47
CA ILE A 115 -27.74 -8.40 -27.72
C ILE A 115 -27.71 -6.92 -27.40
N VAL A 116 -26.54 -6.31 -27.57
CA VAL A 116 -26.30 -4.89 -27.30
C VAL A 116 -25.89 -4.24 -28.61
N ASP A 117 -26.67 -3.26 -29.06
CA ASP A 117 -26.30 -2.44 -30.20
C ASP A 117 -25.43 -1.29 -29.70
N PHE A 118 -24.26 -1.12 -30.29
CA PHE A 118 -23.40 0.03 -30.03
C PHE A 118 -23.61 1.06 -31.13
N ASN A 119 -24.10 2.24 -30.76
CA ASN A 119 -24.22 3.36 -31.68
C ASN A 119 -22.89 4.11 -31.72
N LEU A 120 -21.97 3.64 -32.56
CA LEU A 120 -20.74 4.37 -32.86
C LEU A 120 -21.03 5.41 -33.96
N PRO A 121 -20.61 6.68 -33.81
CA PRO A 121 -20.77 7.67 -34.87
C PRO A 121 -19.83 7.34 -36.04
N THR A 122 -20.36 6.73 -37.11
CA THR A 122 -19.60 6.16 -38.23
C THR A 122 -19.46 7.08 -39.44
N ASP A 123 -19.45 8.39 -39.26
CA ASP A 123 -19.50 9.34 -40.38
C ASP A 123 -18.58 10.56 -40.15
N LEU A 124 -17.48 10.60 -40.91
CA LEU A 124 -16.47 11.68 -40.96
C LEU A 124 -17.05 13.04 -41.41
N ASP A 125 -18.06 13.05 -42.27
CA ASP A 125 -18.70 14.26 -42.79
C ASP A 125 -19.69 14.84 -41.77
N SER A 126 -20.37 13.99 -40.98
CA SER A 126 -21.20 14.39 -39.84
C SER A 126 -20.37 15.00 -38.70
N ILE A 127 -19.21 14.41 -38.36
CA ILE A 127 -18.32 14.97 -37.32
C ILE A 127 -17.69 16.29 -37.79
N ARG A 128 -17.32 16.41 -39.06
CA ARG A 128 -16.83 17.68 -39.65
C ARG A 128 -17.91 18.76 -39.77
N GLN A 129 -19.13 18.40 -40.13
CA GLN A 129 -20.24 19.36 -40.27
C GLN A 129 -20.70 19.90 -38.91
N SER A 130 -20.84 19.01 -37.92
CA SER A 130 -21.22 19.43 -36.55
C SER A 130 -20.14 20.30 -35.89
N TRP A 131 -18.87 20.16 -36.26
CA TRP A 131 -17.76 21.01 -35.80
C TRP A 131 -17.87 22.48 -36.23
N HIS A 132 -18.48 22.77 -37.38
CA HIS A 132 -18.64 24.13 -37.89
C HIS A 132 -19.90 24.84 -37.39
N GLU A 133 -20.94 24.09 -37.00
CA GLU A 133 -22.17 24.64 -36.41
C GLU A 133 -22.03 24.88 -34.89
N TRP A 134 -21.21 24.08 -34.18
CA TRP A 134 -21.04 24.17 -32.73
C TRP A 134 -20.24 25.38 -32.22
N LEU A 135 -19.45 26.01 -33.09
CA LEU A 135 -18.75 27.27 -32.75
C LEU A 135 -19.67 28.50 -32.76
N ALA A 136 -20.97 28.30 -33.02
CA ALA A 136 -21.95 29.36 -33.15
C ALA A 136 -23.20 29.08 -32.30
N GLU A 137 -23.05 28.85 -30.99
CA GLU A 137 -24.13 29.05 -30.01
C GLU A 137 -23.52 29.15 -28.59
N GLU A 138 -23.19 30.38 -28.18
CA GLU A 138 -23.21 30.78 -26.76
C GLU A 138 -24.64 31.21 -26.40
N ASP A 139 -25.01 31.00 -25.13
CA ASP A 139 -26.25 31.39 -24.44
C ASP A 139 -27.49 30.49 -24.66
N ASP A 140 -27.82 29.62 -23.69
CA ASP A 140 -28.75 29.97 -22.60
C ASP A 140 -28.97 28.77 -21.64
N ALA A 141 -29.42 29.10 -20.45
CA ALA A 141 -29.24 28.37 -19.21
C ALA A 141 -30.32 27.32 -18.87
N THR A 142 -30.00 26.57 -17.79
CA THR A 142 -30.92 26.05 -16.75
C THR A 142 -31.83 24.85 -17.06
N GLU A 143 -31.50 23.69 -16.46
CA GLU A 143 -32.31 23.08 -15.40
C GLU A 143 -31.56 21.91 -14.70
N ARG A 144 -31.41 22.01 -13.37
CA ARG A 144 -30.94 20.92 -12.49
C ARG A 144 -32.02 20.62 -11.46
N ARG A 145 -32.34 19.33 -11.26
CA ARG A 145 -32.64 18.62 -9.97
C ARG A 145 -33.32 17.25 -10.25
N PRO A 146 -33.41 16.31 -9.28
CA PRO A 146 -32.36 15.69 -8.46
C PRO A 146 -32.43 14.14 -8.49
N LYS A 147 -31.40 13.50 -7.91
CA LYS A 147 -31.26 12.04 -7.70
C LYS A 147 -32.42 11.43 -6.90
N LYS A 148 -32.79 10.19 -7.27
CA LYS A 148 -33.36 9.20 -6.34
C LYS A 148 -32.49 7.94 -6.36
N SER A 149 -32.18 7.49 -5.14
CA SER A 149 -31.55 6.22 -4.78
C SER A 149 -32.48 5.03 -5.08
N ALA A 150 -31.91 3.96 -5.61
CA ALA A 150 -32.47 2.60 -5.52
C ALA A 150 -31.32 1.59 -5.56
N ASP A 151 -31.24 0.82 -4.48
CA ASP A 151 -30.65 -0.52 -4.31
C ASP A 151 -29.83 -1.09 -5.48
N SER A 152 -28.53 -1.18 -5.25
CA SER A 152 -27.49 -1.49 -6.25
C SER A 152 -27.45 -2.97 -6.65
N GLU A 153 -28.01 -3.30 -7.82
CA GLU A 153 -27.42 -4.28 -8.74
C GLU A 153 -26.11 -3.71 -9.35
N PRO A 154 -25.15 -4.54 -9.80
CA PRO A 154 -23.98 -4.04 -10.51
C PRO A 154 -24.41 -3.36 -11.82
N ASP A 155 -24.19 -2.04 -11.88
CA ASP A 155 -24.50 -1.19 -13.04
C ASP A 155 -23.58 -1.53 -14.23
N MET A 156 -23.91 -2.59 -14.96
CA MET A 156 -23.18 -3.02 -16.17
C MET A 156 -23.13 -1.91 -17.23
N ILE A 157 -24.15 -1.05 -17.31
CA ILE A 157 -24.17 0.08 -18.24
C ILE A 157 -23.20 1.17 -17.75
N GLY A 158 -23.15 1.45 -16.45
CA GLY A 158 -22.16 2.34 -15.84
C GLY A 158 -20.72 1.81 -15.96
N TYR A 159 -20.52 0.50 -15.81
CA TYR A 159 -19.23 -0.16 -16.02
C TYR A 159 -18.77 -0.05 -17.47
N LEU A 160 -19.62 -0.41 -18.44
CA LEU A 160 -19.34 -0.30 -19.87
C LEU A 160 -19.12 1.17 -20.27
N SER A 161 -19.98 2.09 -19.83
CA SER A 161 -19.83 3.54 -20.08
C SER A 161 -18.51 4.08 -19.51
N SER A 162 -18.12 3.67 -18.29
CA SER A 162 -16.84 4.05 -17.70
C SER A 162 -15.64 3.46 -18.44
N MET A 163 -15.79 2.25 -19.00
CA MET A 163 -14.80 1.58 -19.83
C MET A 163 -14.65 2.30 -21.18
N PHE A 164 -15.75 2.67 -21.83
CA PHE A 164 -15.76 3.44 -23.09
C PHE A 164 -15.18 4.85 -22.89
N GLN A 165 -15.54 5.55 -21.81
CA GLN A 165 -15.08 6.92 -21.55
C GLN A 165 -13.61 7.03 -21.10
N ARG A 166 -13.04 5.98 -20.49
CA ARG A 166 -11.67 6.02 -19.92
C ARG A 166 -10.63 5.18 -20.67
N LYS A 167 -11.04 4.25 -21.54
CA LYS A 167 -10.13 3.24 -22.12
C LYS A 167 -10.25 3.00 -23.63
N TRP A 168 -11.12 3.72 -24.35
CA TRP A 168 -11.26 3.58 -25.81
C TRP A 168 -10.82 4.78 -26.63
N MET A 169 -10.59 5.94 -26.01
CA MET A 169 -10.03 7.10 -26.69
C MET A 169 -8.65 7.44 -26.12
N PRO A 170 -7.60 7.40 -26.95
CA PRO A 170 -6.30 7.92 -26.58
C PRO A 170 -6.38 9.37 -26.05
N PRO A 171 -5.39 9.79 -25.25
CA PRO A 171 -4.26 9.00 -24.75
C PRO A 171 -4.64 8.09 -23.57
N PHE A 172 -4.34 6.78 -23.65
CA PHE A 172 -4.45 5.82 -22.52
C PHE A 172 -3.18 5.86 -21.70
N ASP A 173 -3.15 5.57 -20.41
CA ASP A 173 -1.84 5.43 -19.73
C ASP A 173 -1.11 4.12 -20.10
N GLY A 174 0.20 4.21 -20.26
CA GLY A 174 1.10 3.07 -20.50
C GLY A 174 1.54 2.46 -19.18
N GLN A 175 1.55 1.12 -19.08
CA GLN A 175 2.09 0.40 -17.93
C GLN A 175 3.00 -0.73 -18.39
N ALA A 176 4.24 -0.71 -17.91
CA ALA A 176 5.25 -1.73 -18.13
C ALA A 176 5.77 -2.25 -16.79
N MET A 177 6.40 -3.43 -16.79
CA MET A 177 6.87 -4.08 -15.57
C MET A 177 8.26 -4.69 -15.70
N ILE A 178 8.99 -4.67 -14.59
CA ILE A 178 10.21 -5.42 -14.36
C ILE A 178 9.92 -6.38 -13.20
N ILE A 179 9.89 -7.67 -13.49
CA ILE A 179 9.53 -8.73 -12.54
C ILE A 179 10.79 -9.52 -12.21
N GLY A 180 11.15 -9.53 -10.93
CA GLY A 180 12.42 -10.06 -10.52
C GLY A 180 13.58 -9.33 -11.22
N HIS A 181 14.66 -10.04 -11.47
CA HIS A 181 15.86 -9.44 -12.06
C HIS A 181 15.90 -9.53 -13.60
N GLN A 182 14.92 -10.13 -14.24
CA GLN A 182 15.14 -10.72 -15.57
C GLN A 182 13.91 -10.81 -16.47
N HIS A 183 12.71 -10.59 -15.94
CA HIS A 183 11.48 -10.67 -16.72
C HIS A 183 10.94 -9.27 -16.97
N PHE A 184 10.55 -9.00 -18.20
CA PHE A 184 10.06 -7.69 -18.64
C PHE A 184 8.69 -7.86 -19.28
N VAL A 185 7.81 -6.89 -19.00
CA VAL A 185 6.54 -6.68 -19.69
C VAL A 185 6.60 -5.27 -20.28
N THR A 186 6.57 -5.16 -21.61
CA THR A 186 6.56 -3.87 -22.32
C THR A 186 5.23 -3.14 -22.13
N PHE A 187 5.18 -1.87 -22.53
CA PHE A 187 3.94 -1.08 -22.46
C PHE A 187 2.79 -1.68 -23.29
N ASP A 188 3.13 -2.37 -24.39
CA ASP A 188 2.16 -2.99 -25.31
C ASP A 188 1.91 -4.48 -24.99
N GLY A 189 2.58 -5.01 -23.97
CA GLY A 189 2.32 -6.33 -23.38
C GLY A 189 3.20 -7.47 -23.91
N THR A 190 4.25 -7.17 -24.68
CA THR A 190 5.28 -8.17 -25.02
C THR A 190 6.04 -8.58 -23.76
N MET A 191 6.15 -9.90 -23.56
CA MET A 191 6.86 -10.47 -22.41
C MET A 191 8.11 -11.22 -22.88
N TYR A 192 9.24 -10.94 -22.24
CA TYR A 192 10.49 -11.64 -22.52
C TYR A 192 11.36 -11.74 -21.27
N SER A 193 12.33 -12.66 -21.31
CA SER A 193 13.20 -12.97 -20.17
C SER A 193 14.67 -12.89 -20.56
N ALA A 194 15.38 -11.92 -20.01
CA ALA A 194 16.79 -11.70 -20.27
C ALA A 194 17.48 -11.08 -19.06
N THR A 195 18.77 -11.36 -18.90
CA THR A 195 19.60 -10.71 -17.87
C THR A 195 20.94 -10.31 -18.46
N GLY A 196 21.56 -9.31 -17.85
CA GLY A 196 22.90 -8.86 -18.19
C GLY A 196 23.56 -8.21 -16.97
N ASP A 197 24.75 -7.65 -17.16
CA ASP A 197 25.59 -7.15 -16.06
C ASP A 197 25.88 -5.64 -16.19
N CYS A 198 25.07 -4.93 -16.97
CA CYS A 198 25.33 -3.55 -17.39
C CYS A 198 24.21 -2.58 -16.98
N THR A 199 24.28 -1.34 -17.48
CA THR A 199 23.16 -0.39 -17.40
C THR A 199 22.41 -0.36 -18.72
N TYR A 200 21.09 -0.53 -18.68
CA TYR A 200 20.21 -0.63 -19.83
C TYR A 200 19.15 0.47 -19.79
N LEU A 201 18.80 1.00 -20.97
CA LEU A 201 17.70 1.94 -21.13
C LEU A 201 16.36 1.20 -21.10
N LEU A 202 15.55 1.43 -20.06
CA LEU A 202 14.21 0.87 -19.96
C LEU A 202 13.22 1.64 -20.83
N ALA A 203 13.11 2.95 -20.61
CA ALA A 203 12.24 3.82 -21.37
C ALA A 203 12.79 5.25 -21.34
N ARG A 204 12.58 6.01 -22.41
CA ARG A 204 12.89 7.44 -22.46
C ARG A 204 11.89 8.12 -23.39
N ASP A 205 11.48 9.31 -23.02
CA ASP A 205 10.85 10.24 -23.95
C ASP A 205 11.90 10.72 -24.98
N PHE A 206 11.78 10.26 -26.21
CA PHE A 206 12.71 10.61 -27.30
C PHE A 206 12.33 11.89 -28.05
N VAL A 207 11.16 12.47 -27.76
CA VAL A 207 10.69 13.69 -28.40
C VAL A 207 11.18 14.90 -27.61
N ASP A 208 10.77 15.01 -26.34
CA ASP A 208 11.07 16.20 -25.52
C ASP A 208 12.13 15.91 -24.45
N GLY A 209 12.39 14.64 -24.13
CA GLY A 209 13.35 14.25 -23.11
C GLY A 209 12.86 14.52 -21.68
N ASN A 210 11.55 14.51 -21.45
CA ASN A 210 10.95 14.78 -20.14
C ASN A 210 11.38 13.77 -19.06
N PHE A 211 11.58 12.50 -19.46
CA PHE A 211 12.05 11.48 -18.54
C PHE A 211 12.99 10.45 -19.17
N THR A 212 13.73 9.75 -18.33
CA THR A 212 14.48 8.54 -18.69
C THR A 212 14.48 7.57 -17.52
N VAL A 213 14.20 6.29 -17.80
CA VAL A 213 14.23 5.20 -16.82
C VAL A 213 15.31 4.21 -17.24
N LEU A 214 16.22 3.85 -16.31
CA LEU A 214 17.31 2.91 -16.53
C LEU A 214 17.22 1.75 -15.54
N LEU A 215 17.67 0.58 -15.99
CA LEU A 215 17.95 -0.58 -15.14
C LEU A 215 19.47 -0.73 -15.04
N LYS A 216 20.00 -0.81 -13.82
CA LYS A 216 21.43 -1.00 -13.59
C LYS A 216 21.65 -2.24 -12.73
N TYR A 217 22.53 -3.13 -13.18
CA TYR A 217 23.02 -4.23 -12.38
C TYR A 217 24.34 -3.87 -11.71
N HIS A 218 24.55 -4.39 -10.49
CA HIS A 218 25.70 -4.10 -9.64
C HIS A 218 26.53 -5.36 -9.37
N PRO A 219 27.25 -5.90 -10.37
CA PRO A 219 28.06 -7.11 -10.20
C PRO A 219 29.20 -6.95 -9.18
N GLU A 220 29.57 -5.71 -8.85
CA GLU A 220 30.52 -5.36 -7.81
C GLU A 220 29.97 -5.50 -6.37
N ASN A 221 28.65 -5.50 -6.22
CA ASN A 221 28.00 -5.60 -4.92
C ASN A 221 27.79 -7.08 -4.51
N PRO A 222 27.73 -7.39 -3.20
CA PRO A 222 27.42 -8.73 -2.72
C PRO A 222 26.09 -9.23 -3.29
N ARG A 223 26.08 -10.49 -3.74
CA ARG A 223 24.86 -11.10 -4.27
C ARG A 223 23.76 -11.19 -3.21
N VAL A 224 22.55 -10.77 -3.56
CA VAL A 224 21.36 -10.86 -2.72
C VAL A 224 20.53 -12.04 -3.21
N HIS A 225 20.27 -13.02 -2.33
CA HIS A 225 19.62 -14.29 -2.68
C HIS A 225 20.26 -14.98 -3.92
N GLY A 226 21.60 -14.93 -4.01
CA GLY A 226 22.36 -15.52 -5.12
C GLY A 226 22.37 -14.71 -6.43
N ARG A 227 21.64 -13.59 -6.48
CA ARG A 227 21.50 -12.74 -7.68
C ARG A 227 22.34 -11.47 -7.56
N VAL A 228 22.73 -10.91 -8.70
CA VAL A 228 23.43 -9.61 -8.76
C VAL A 228 22.42 -8.52 -8.42
N PRO A 229 22.67 -7.65 -7.42
CA PRO A 229 21.72 -6.60 -7.07
C PRO A 229 21.42 -5.67 -8.24
N LYS A 230 20.21 -5.13 -8.28
CA LYS A 230 19.79 -4.17 -9.31
C LYS A 230 19.28 -2.87 -8.70
N SER A 231 19.33 -1.80 -9.50
CA SER A 231 18.68 -0.53 -9.19
C SER A 231 17.88 -0.02 -10.40
N ILE A 232 16.82 0.74 -10.10
CA ILE A 232 16.04 1.48 -11.09
C ILE A 232 16.38 2.96 -10.95
N ILE A 233 16.88 3.57 -12.03
CA ILE A 233 17.23 4.99 -12.04
C ILE A 233 16.17 5.74 -12.83
N VAL A 234 15.51 6.70 -12.19
CA VAL A 234 14.55 7.62 -12.78
C VAL A 234 15.23 8.97 -12.91
N GLN A 235 15.42 9.43 -14.15
CA GLN A 235 15.90 10.76 -14.47
C GLN A 235 14.71 11.65 -14.84
N LEU A 236 14.51 12.71 -14.06
CA LEU A 236 13.55 13.79 -14.29
C LEU A 236 14.35 15.11 -14.27
N GLY A 237 14.42 15.80 -15.41
CA GLY A 237 15.29 16.96 -15.57
C GLY A 237 16.76 16.67 -15.22
N GLN A 238 17.27 17.33 -14.16
CA GLN A 238 18.63 17.15 -13.64
C GLN A 238 18.72 16.19 -12.44
N SER A 239 17.59 15.63 -12.02
CA SER A 239 17.49 14.76 -10.86
C SER A 239 17.60 13.31 -11.28
N TYR A 240 18.63 12.60 -10.80
CA TYR A 240 18.81 11.15 -10.96
C TYR A 240 18.44 10.45 -9.67
N ILE A 241 17.25 9.87 -9.63
CA ILE A 241 16.71 9.17 -8.46
C ILE A 241 16.91 7.66 -8.67
N GLU A 242 17.80 7.05 -7.90
CA GLU A 242 18.12 5.62 -7.97
C GLU A 242 17.47 4.88 -6.79
N ILE A 243 16.65 3.88 -7.11
CA ILE A 243 15.93 3.01 -6.15
C ILE A 243 16.63 1.64 -6.15
N PHE A 244 16.95 1.11 -4.98
CA PHE A 244 17.41 -0.27 -4.81
C PHE A 244 16.27 -1.13 -4.24
N PRO A 245 15.57 -1.93 -5.07
CA PRO A 245 14.44 -2.74 -4.59
C PRO A 245 14.83 -3.81 -3.56
N ASP A 246 16.10 -4.25 -3.57
CA ASP A 246 16.60 -5.32 -2.69
C ASP A 246 16.64 -4.91 -1.20
N ASP A 247 16.89 -3.64 -0.88
CA ASP A 247 17.01 -3.15 0.50
C ASP A 247 16.19 -1.87 0.80
N GLY A 248 15.56 -1.28 -0.23
CA GLY A 248 14.78 -0.05 -0.12
C GLY A 248 15.63 1.23 0.01
N SER A 249 16.94 1.16 -0.18
CA SER A 249 17.81 2.33 -0.17
C SER A 249 17.62 3.20 -1.43
N MET A 250 17.86 4.50 -1.27
CA MET A 250 17.67 5.49 -2.34
C MET A 250 18.82 6.47 -2.43
N PHE A 251 19.10 6.90 -3.66
CA PHE A 251 20.14 7.87 -3.96
C PHE A 251 19.58 8.96 -4.88
N LEU A 252 19.97 10.21 -4.62
CA LEU A 252 19.75 11.34 -5.50
C LEU A 252 21.11 11.83 -5.99
N ASN A 253 21.34 11.80 -7.30
CA ASN A 253 22.60 12.24 -7.91
C ASN A 253 23.84 11.56 -7.27
N GLY A 254 23.71 10.27 -6.93
CA GLY A 254 24.76 9.46 -6.31
C GLY A 254 24.94 9.68 -4.80
N GLN A 255 24.15 10.54 -4.16
CA GLN A 255 24.16 10.74 -2.71
C GLN A 255 22.99 10.01 -2.06
N ALA A 256 23.25 9.27 -0.99
CA ALA A 256 22.19 8.59 -0.23
C ALA A 256 21.18 9.61 0.31
N VAL A 257 19.90 9.30 0.17
CA VAL A 257 18.79 10.14 0.63
C VAL A 257 17.73 9.31 1.34
N GLU A 258 16.98 9.95 2.22
CA GLU A 258 15.83 9.36 2.90
C GLU A 258 14.51 9.89 2.35
N LEU A 259 13.46 9.11 2.52
CA LEU A 259 12.11 9.42 2.12
C LEU A 259 11.34 10.15 3.23
N PRO A 260 10.32 10.95 2.89
CA PRO A 260 9.96 11.36 1.53
C PRO A 260 10.99 12.34 0.95
N LEU A 261 11.18 12.26 -0.36
CA LEU A 261 12.00 13.19 -1.13
C LEU A 261 11.06 14.05 -1.99
N ILE A 262 11.09 15.35 -1.78
CA ILE A 262 10.32 16.33 -2.56
C ILE A 262 11.32 17.19 -3.33
N LEU A 263 11.18 17.24 -4.65
CA LEU A 263 12.03 18.03 -5.54
C LEU A 263 11.17 18.97 -6.40
N GLU A 264 11.80 19.94 -7.04
CA GLU A 264 11.17 20.77 -8.08
C GLU A 264 9.87 21.45 -7.63
N GLY A 265 9.87 22.05 -6.43
CA GLY A 265 8.67 22.68 -5.87
C GLY A 265 7.53 21.69 -5.54
N GLY A 266 7.84 20.40 -5.49
CA GLY A 266 6.93 19.29 -5.22
C GLY A 266 6.09 18.85 -6.41
N GLU A 267 6.63 19.01 -7.62
CA GLU A 267 6.20 18.28 -8.81
C GLU A 267 6.70 16.82 -8.79
N VAL A 268 7.91 16.60 -8.25
CA VAL A 268 8.50 15.26 -8.12
C VAL A 268 8.51 14.84 -6.66
N ILE A 269 7.85 13.72 -6.36
CA ILE A 269 7.74 13.16 -5.02
C ILE A 269 8.19 11.71 -5.05
N ALA A 270 9.18 11.37 -4.23
CA ALA A 270 9.46 10.00 -3.85
C ALA A 270 8.94 9.74 -2.44
N ARG A 271 8.24 8.63 -2.23
CA ARG A 271 7.68 8.24 -0.94
C ARG A 271 7.72 6.72 -0.76
N ARG A 272 7.74 6.30 0.50
CA ARG A 272 7.54 4.90 0.88
C ARG A 272 6.21 4.79 1.60
N VAL A 273 5.40 3.83 1.17
CA VAL A 273 4.19 3.41 1.90
C VAL A 273 4.32 1.91 2.06
N ASP A 274 4.38 1.47 3.32
CA ASP A 274 4.67 0.08 3.66
C ASP A 274 5.91 -0.46 2.92
N ASP A 275 5.74 -1.42 2.03
CA ASP A 275 6.84 -2.01 1.27
C ASP A 275 6.87 -1.62 -0.20
N VAL A 276 6.22 -0.50 -0.53
CA VAL A 276 6.25 0.08 -1.87
C VAL A 276 6.97 1.42 -1.83
N ILE A 277 8.00 1.53 -2.66
CA ILE A 277 8.65 2.81 -2.96
C ILE A 277 8.08 3.33 -4.27
N THR A 278 7.57 4.56 -4.26
CA THR A 278 7.04 5.23 -5.43
C THR A 278 7.83 6.51 -5.69
N VAL A 279 8.28 6.69 -6.93
CA VAL A 279 8.78 7.96 -7.48
C VAL A 279 7.77 8.43 -8.51
N GLU A 280 7.27 9.64 -8.34
CA GLU A 280 6.16 10.17 -9.11
C GLU A 280 6.41 11.60 -9.53
N ASP A 281 6.18 11.84 -10.82
CA ASP A 281 5.90 13.14 -11.41
C ASP A 281 4.52 13.04 -12.05
N GLU A 282 3.55 13.79 -11.51
CA GLU A 282 2.14 13.72 -11.92
C GLU A 282 1.94 13.99 -13.42
N LYS A 283 2.84 14.73 -14.07
CA LYS A 283 2.76 15.10 -15.48
C LYS A 283 3.46 14.09 -16.40
N ALA A 284 4.45 13.36 -15.86
CA ALA A 284 5.31 12.49 -16.66
C ALA A 284 5.05 11.00 -16.42
N LEU A 285 5.37 10.52 -15.21
CA LEU A 285 5.46 9.10 -14.92
C LEU A 285 5.34 8.78 -13.44
N ARG A 286 4.96 7.54 -13.14
CA ARG A 286 5.00 6.93 -11.82
C ARG A 286 5.76 5.61 -11.87
N VAL A 287 6.86 5.52 -11.14
CA VAL A 287 7.61 4.27 -10.94
C VAL A 287 7.36 3.78 -9.53
N SER A 288 6.80 2.57 -9.40
CA SER A 288 6.51 1.94 -8.10
C SER A 288 7.17 0.58 -8.01
N CYS A 289 7.96 0.33 -6.96
CA CYS A 289 8.62 -0.94 -6.70
C CYS A 289 8.09 -1.57 -5.41
N HIS A 290 7.48 -2.74 -5.53
CA HIS A 290 7.13 -3.62 -4.41
C HIS A 290 8.39 -4.38 -3.99
N LEU A 291 8.92 -4.08 -2.80
CA LEU A 291 10.19 -4.63 -2.34
C LEU A 291 10.07 -6.13 -2.02
N TYR A 292 9.01 -6.54 -1.30
CA TYR A 292 8.79 -7.95 -0.94
C TYR A 292 8.61 -8.89 -2.15
N TYR A 293 7.92 -8.45 -3.21
CA TYR A 293 7.65 -9.27 -4.41
C TYR A 293 8.63 -9.00 -5.57
N ASP A 294 9.62 -8.11 -5.39
CA ASP A 294 10.62 -7.75 -6.41
C ASP A 294 9.95 -7.38 -7.77
N VAL A 295 8.85 -6.64 -7.73
CA VAL A 295 8.12 -6.16 -8.93
C VAL A 295 8.13 -4.64 -8.98
N CYS A 296 8.70 -4.09 -10.05
CA CYS A 296 8.65 -2.65 -10.33
C CYS A 296 7.73 -2.39 -11.53
N THR A 297 6.84 -1.41 -11.39
CA THR A 297 5.97 -0.92 -12.47
C THR A 297 6.47 0.45 -12.93
N VAL A 298 6.44 0.68 -14.24
CA VAL A 298 6.67 1.98 -14.86
C VAL A 298 5.35 2.36 -15.52
N LYS A 299 4.66 3.35 -14.96
CA LYS A 299 3.46 3.93 -15.54
C LYS A 299 3.81 5.27 -16.16
N ILE A 300 3.44 5.48 -17.42
CA ILE A 300 3.66 6.74 -18.13
C ILE A 300 2.32 7.30 -18.56
N ASN A 301 2.21 8.63 -18.55
CA ASN A 301 1.02 9.28 -19.03
C ASN A 301 0.81 8.96 -20.52
N GLY A 302 -0.43 8.79 -20.94
CA GLY A 302 -0.73 8.53 -22.34
C GLY A 302 -0.26 9.60 -23.33
N TRP A 303 0.08 10.81 -22.89
CA TRP A 303 0.73 11.82 -23.73
C TRP A 303 2.06 11.35 -24.36
N TYR A 304 2.65 10.28 -23.83
CA TYR A 304 3.88 9.66 -24.35
C TYR A 304 3.64 8.55 -25.36
N PHE A 305 2.39 8.33 -25.81
CA PHE A 305 2.06 7.33 -26.83
C PHE A 305 2.94 7.52 -28.07
N GLY A 306 3.63 6.47 -28.49
CA GLY A 306 4.55 6.45 -29.63
C GLY A 306 5.85 7.27 -29.46
N ASN A 307 6.05 7.91 -28.31
CA ASN A 307 7.19 8.80 -28.05
C ASN A 307 8.33 8.11 -27.28
N THR A 308 8.11 6.86 -26.87
CA THR A 308 9.08 6.12 -26.06
C THR A 308 9.84 5.08 -26.87
N ALA A 309 11.03 4.73 -26.41
CA ALA A 309 11.73 3.53 -26.84
C ALA A 309 12.65 3.02 -25.72
N GLY A 310 13.01 1.75 -25.80
CA GLY A 310 13.89 1.10 -24.83
C GLY A 310 13.51 -0.36 -24.65
N LEU A 311 13.97 -0.97 -23.55
CA LEU A 311 13.58 -2.34 -23.19
C LEU A 311 12.06 -2.48 -22.92
N LEU A 312 11.37 -1.41 -22.55
CA LEU A 312 9.94 -1.45 -22.26
C LEU A 312 9.06 -1.18 -23.50
N GLY A 313 9.64 -1.19 -24.71
CA GLY A 313 8.90 -1.06 -25.96
C GLY A 313 8.77 0.37 -26.48
N THR A 314 7.95 0.53 -27.52
CA THR A 314 7.69 1.79 -28.22
C THR A 314 6.47 2.52 -27.70
N TYR A 315 5.56 1.77 -27.07
CA TYR A 315 4.32 2.26 -26.49
C TYR A 315 3.38 2.88 -27.54
N ASN A 316 3.12 2.12 -28.60
CA ASN A 316 2.23 2.50 -29.68
C ASN A 316 1.10 1.47 -29.86
N ASN A 317 0.90 0.59 -28.88
CA ASN A 317 -0.04 -0.52 -28.91
C ASN A 317 0.27 -1.60 -29.97
N GLU A 318 1.48 -1.65 -30.52
CA GLU A 318 1.91 -2.64 -31.52
C GLU A 318 3.03 -3.54 -30.96
N ARG A 319 2.63 -4.72 -30.45
CA ARG A 319 3.57 -5.72 -29.93
C ARG A 319 4.62 -6.17 -30.94
N GLY A 320 4.31 -6.11 -32.23
CA GLY A 320 5.20 -6.52 -33.30
C GLY A 320 6.50 -5.72 -33.36
N ASP A 321 6.51 -4.48 -32.86
CA ASP A 321 7.69 -3.61 -32.89
C ASP A 321 8.35 -3.36 -31.53
N ASP A 322 7.81 -3.93 -30.44
CA ASP A 322 8.34 -3.77 -29.08
C ASP A 322 9.84 -4.11 -28.95
N LEU A 323 10.33 -5.05 -29.77
CA LEU A 323 11.74 -5.43 -29.84
C LEU A 323 12.53 -4.58 -30.85
N MET A 324 12.19 -3.29 -30.95
CA MET A 324 12.88 -2.31 -31.80
C MET A 324 14.23 -1.90 -31.21
N LYS A 325 15.28 -1.97 -32.02
CA LYS A 325 16.62 -1.49 -31.65
C LYS A 325 16.73 0.04 -31.85
N PRO A 326 17.75 0.71 -31.28
CA PRO A 326 17.90 2.18 -31.36
C PRO A 326 17.95 2.80 -32.77
N LYS A 327 18.17 1.99 -33.82
CA LYS A 327 18.18 2.45 -35.23
C LYS A 327 16.87 2.15 -35.97
N GLY A 328 15.78 1.92 -35.25
CA GLY A 328 14.47 1.62 -35.81
C GLY A 328 14.29 0.19 -36.36
N GLN A 329 15.31 -0.67 -36.21
CA GLN A 329 15.23 -2.04 -36.73
C GLN A 329 14.64 -2.98 -35.67
N VAL A 330 13.48 -3.56 -35.98
CA VAL A 330 12.84 -4.63 -35.19
C VAL A 330 13.62 -5.95 -35.32
N THR A 331 13.68 -6.73 -34.24
CA THR A 331 14.33 -8.05 -34.23
C THR A 331 13.57 -9.04 -33.36
N SER A 332 13.60 -10.33 -33.71
CA SER A 332 13.11 -11.41 -32.86
C SER A 332 14.18 -11.95 -31.89
N ASN A 333 15.43 -11.48 -31.98
CA ASN A 333 16.52 -11.93 -31.12
C ASN A 333 16.62 -11.06 -29.86
N VAL A 334 16.05 -11.55 -28.76
CA VAL A 334 16.03 -10.86 -27.46
C VAL A 334 17.43 -10.49 -26.96
N ALA A 335 18.42 -11.38 -27.12
CA ALA A 335 19.80 -11.09 -26.68
C ALA A 335 20.39 -9.88 -27.43
N GLN A 336 20.19 -9.84 -28.75
CA GLN A 336 20.64 -8.71 -29.57
C GLN A 336 19.87 -7.44 -29.24
N PHE A 337 18.55 -7.53 -29.04
CA PHE A 337 17.72 -6.40 -28.63
C PHE A 337 18.22 -5.78 -27.32
N VAL A 338 18.34 -6.59 -26.25
CA VAL A 338 18.79 -6.11 -24.94
C VAL A 338 20.21 -5.54 -25.00
N LYS A 339 21.13 -6.22 -25.70
CA LYS A 339 22.52 -5.73 -25.84
C LYS A 339 22.61 -4.39 -26.56
N LYS A 340 21.66 -4.06 -27.44
CA LYS A 340 21.65 -2.79 -28.18
C LYS A 340 21.13 -1.60 -27.38
N TRP A 341 20.40 -1.85 -26.29
CA TRP A 341 19.91 -0.82 -25.36
C TRP A 341 20.83 -0.59 -24.16
N GLU A 342 22.05 -1.15 -24.19
CA GLU A 342 23.10 -0.87 -23.22
C GLU A 342 23.59 0.59 -23.32
N THR A 343 23.70 1.26 -22.18
CA THR A 343 24.14 2.66 -22.09
C THR A 343 25.56 2.83 -21.53
N SER A 344 26.09 1.83 -20.82
CA SER A 344 27.41 1.88 -20.22
C SER A 344 28.52 1.68 -21.26
N ARG A 345 29.39 2.68 -21.43
CA ARG A 345 30.53 2.58 -22.36
C ARG A 345 31.52 1.52 -21.88
N GLY A 346 31.75 0.49 -22.69
CA GLY A 346 32.77 -0.52 -22.45
C GLY A 346 32.32 -1.74 -21.64
N CYS A 347 31.02 -1.87 -21.35
CA CYS A 347 30.49 -3.08 -20.70
C CYS A 347 30.52 -4.26 -21.69
N LYS A 348 31.40 -5.23 -21.42
CA LYS A 348 31.54 -6.45 -22.25
C LYS A 348 30.75 -7.63 -21.70
N GLY A 349 29.88 -7.38 -20.71
CA GLY A 349 29.03 -8.41 -20.12
C GLY A 349 28.17 -9.10 -21.19
N PRO A 350 28.05 -10.44 -21.15
CA PRO A 350 27.12 -11.16 -22.00
C PRO A 350 25.68 -10.81 -21.61
N VAL A 351 24.76 -10.95 -22.57
CA VAL A 351 23.33 -10.97 -22.30
C VAL A 351 22.87 -12.41 -22.38
N SER A 352 22.23 -12.89 -21.33
CA SER A 352 21.69 -14.25 -21.24
C SER A 352 20.18 -14.21 -21.39
N VAL A 353 19.64 -14.88 -22.39
CA VAL A 353 18.19 -15.09 -22.54
C VAL A 353 17.81 -16.31 -21.72
N LEU A 354 16.81 -16.17 -20.85
CA LEU A 354 16.36 -17.27 -20.00
C LEU A 354 15.29 -18.06 -20.75
N SER A 355 15.67 -19.22 -21.26
CA SER A 355 14.77 -20.16 -21.94
C SER A 355 14.53 -21.45 -21.15
N GLU A 356 15.33 -21.71 -20.12
CA GLU A 356 15.17 -22.89 -19.27
C GLU A 356 13.86 -22.81 -18.48
N GLN A 357 13.14 -23.92 -18.43
CA GLN A 357 11.91 -24.09 -17.67
C GLN A 357 12.07 -25.29 -16.73
N VAL A 358 11.30 -25.30 -15.65
CA VAL A 358 11.23 -26.47 -14.77
C VAL A 358 10.70 -27.69 -15.54
N ALA A 359 11.16 -28.88 -15.14
CA ALA A 359 10.70 -30.12 -15.76
C ALA A 359 9.19 -30.31 -15.58
N VAL A 360 8.54 -30.85 -16.60
CA VAL A 360 7.13 -31.28 -16.53
C VAL A 360 6.96 -32.25 -15.34
N ASP A 361 5.84 -32.14 -14.63
CA ASP A 361 5.50 -32.89 -13.41
C ASP A 361 6.35 -32.61 -12.15
N SER A 362 7.34 -31.71 -12.22
CA SER A 362 8.02 -31.22 -11.02
C SER A 362 7.04 -30.49 -10.07
N GLU A 363 7.42 -30.36 -8.80
CA GLU A 363 6.64 -29.59 -7.82
C GLU A 363 6.40 -28.15 -8.29
N GLY A 364 7.43 -27.51 -8.85
CA GLY A 364 7.30 -26.17 -9.43
C GLY A 364 6.35 -26.10 -10.62
N TYR A 365 6.42 -27.08 -11.53
CA TYR A 365 5.49 -27.12 -12.67
C TYR A 365 4.03 -27.19 -12.21
N LYS A 366 3.73 -28.09 -11.26
CA LYS A 366 2.39 -28.23 -10.68
C LYS A 366 1.93 -26.96 -9.98
N LEU A 367 2.84 -26.27 -9.28
CA LEU A 367 2.52 -25.00 -8.62
C LEU A 367 2.15 -23.91 -9.63
N CYS A 368 2.89 -23.77 -10.73
CA CYS A 368 2.53 -22.84 -11.81
C CYS A 368 1.20 -23.21 -12.48
N GLU A 369 0.96 -24.51 -12.69
CA GLU A 369 -0.28 -25.02 -13.29
C GLU A 369 -1.50 -24.72 -12.41
N ASN A 370 -1.41 -25.01 -11.12
CA ASN A 370 -2.46 -24.73 -10.15
C ASN A 370 -2.86 -23.25 -10.12
N TYR A 371 -1.92 -22.32 -10.33
CA TYR A 371 -2.22 -20.89 -10.21
C TYR A 371 -2.55 -20.18 -11.51
N PHE A 372 -2.08 -20.67 -12.67
CA PHE A 372 -2.31 -20.02 -13.96
C PHE A 372 -3.15 -20.83 -14.95
N LYS A 373 -3.58 -22.05 -14.57
CA LYS A 373 -4.46 -22.88 -15.42
C LYS A 373 -5.69 -23.42 -14.71
N ASP A 374 -5.66 -23.55 -13.39
CA ASP A 374 -6.81 -24.05 -12.63
C ASP A 374 -7.90 -22.98 -12.52
N ASP A 375 -9.15 -23.38 -12.73
CA ASP A 375 -10.33 -22.51 -12.61
C ASP A 375 -10.62 -22.16 -11.15
N ASP A 376 -10.15 -22.98 -10.20
CA ASP A 376 -10.25 -22.71 -8.75
C ASP A 376 -9.13 -21.80 -8.23
N SER A 377 -8.25 -21.30 -9.11
CA SER A 377 -7.16 -20.41 -8.73
C SER A 377 -7.68 -19.07 -8.17
N PRO A 378 -7.05 -18.50 -7.13
CA PRO A 378 -7.37 -17.14 -6.66
C PRO A 378 -7.08 -16.05 -7.71
N LEU A 379 -6.39 -16.40 -8.81
CA LEU A 379 -6.13 -15.53 -9.96
C LEU A 379 -7.19 -15.67 -11.08
N ALA A 380 -8.06 -16.69 -11.01
CA ALA A 380 -8.97 -17.05 -12.10
C ALA A 380 -9.96 -15.93 -12.47
N ASP A 381 -10.29 -15.04 -11.53
CA ASP A 381 -11.11 -13.85 -11.76
C ASP A 381 -10.56 -12.93 -12.86
N GLY A 382 -9.25 -12.98 -13.12
CA GLY A 382 -8.59 -12.18 -14.16
C GLY A 382 -8.44 -12.88 -15.52
N PHE A 383 -8.56 -14.21 -15.60
CA PHE A 383 -8.13 -15.00 -16.77
C PHE A 383 -8.86 -14.63 -18.06
N TRP A 384 -10.10 -14.15 -17.95
CA TRP A 384 -10.89 -13.70 -19.10
C TRP A 384 -10.41 -12.35 -19.65
N GLN A 385 -9.82 -11.50 -18.82
CA GLN A 385 -9.38 -10.15 -19.22
C GLN A 385 -7.91 -10.15 -19.67
N GLU A 386 -7.06 -10.88 -18.95
CA GLU A 386 -5.64 -10.99 -19.25
C GLU A 386 -5.28 -12.48 -19.33
N SER A 387 -4.80 -12.93 -20.50
CA SER A 387 -4.46 -14.35 -20.69
C SER A 387 -3.43 -14.78 -19.66
N PRO A 388 -3.66 -15.89 -18.93
CA PRO A 388 -2.70 -16.39 -17.95
C PRO A 388 -1.55 -17.18 -18.60
N GLU A 389 -1.63 -17.52 -19.89
CA GLU A 389 -0.64 -18.39 -20.56
C GLU A 389 0.78 -17.78 -20.61
N PRO A 390 0.96 -16.47 -20.91
CA PRO A 390 2.29 -15.85 -20.83
C PRO A 390 2.85 -15.83 -19.40
N TYR A 391 1.99 -15.66 -18.40
CA TYR A 391 2.39 -15.67 -16.98
C TYR A 391 2.73 -17.08 -16.50
N PHE A 392 2.03 -18.11 -16.98
CA PHE A 392 2.39 -19.50 -16.75
C PHE A 392 3.82 -19.80 -17.27
N ASP A 393 4.12 -19.39 -18.50
CA ASP A 393 5.47 -19.55 -19.09
C ASP A 393 6.55 -18.78 -18.31
N LEU A 394 6.26 -17.55 -17.89
CA LEU A 394 7.15 -16.78 -17.00
C LEU A 394 7.35 -17.48 -15.66
N CYS A 395 6.32 -18.05 -15.06
CA CYS A 395 6.38 -18.81 -13.82
C CYS A 395 7.34 -20.00 -13.93
N LEU A 396 7.21 -20.80 -15.00
CA LEU A 396 8.08 -21.96 -15.23
C LEU A 396 9.56 -21.56 -15.38
N ARG A 397 9.84 -20.45 -16.07
CA ARG A 397 11.20 -19.92 -16.23
C ARG A 397 11.75 -19.32 -14.95
N HIS A 398 10.92 -18.59 -14.20
CA HIS A 398 11.36 -17.97 -12.96
C HIS A 398 11.70 -19.03 -11.90
N MET A 399 10.91 -20.10 -11.82
CA MET A 399 11.21 -21.25 -10.95
C MET A 399 12.47 -22.03 -11.36
N ALA A 400 12.81 -22.03 -12.65
CA ALA A 400 14.05 -22.66 -13.13
C ALA A 400 15.31 -21.86 -12.77
N THR A 401 15.16 -20.62 -12.28
CA THR A 401 16.29 -19.75 -12.00
C THR A 401 17.06 -20.22 -10.75
N PRO A 402 18.38 -20.45 -10.84
CA PRO A 402 19.16 -20.94 -9.72
C PRO A 402 19.10 -20.03 -8.49
N GLY A 403 18.89 -20.62 -7.31
CA GLY A 403 18.90 -19.91 -6.03
C GLY A 403 17.58 -19.21 -5.67
N ILE A 404 16.56 -19.24 -6.54
CA ILE A 404 15.22 -18.73 -6.23
C ILE A 404 14.40 -19.84 -5.55
N GLU A 405 13.78 -19.50 -4.42
CA GLU A 405 12.84 -20.40 -3.75
C GLU A 405 11.53 -20.49 -4.55
N PRO A 406 10.94 -21.68 -4.74
CA PRO A 406 9.71 -21.84 -5.53
C PRO A 406 8.56 -20.93 -5.10
N ARG A 407 8.40 -20.70 -3.78
CA ARG A 407 7.42 -19.75 -3.24
C ARG A 407 7.65 -18.32 -3.74
N HIS A 408 8.87 -17.80 -3.63
CA HIS A 408 9.18 -16.46 -4.13
C HIS A 408 8.94 -16.37 -5.64
N ALA A 409 9.30 -17.42 -6.38
CA ALA A 409 9.11 -17.44 -7.82
C ALA A 409 7.63 -17.29 -8.21
N ILE A 410 6.73 -18.10 -7.62
CA ILE A 410 5.29 -17.99 -7.93
C ILE A 410 4.75 -16.61 -7.50
N CYS A 411 5.11 -16.14 -6.31
CA CYS A 411 4.56 -14.90 -5.77
C CYS A 411 4.96 -13.65 -6.56
N ASN A 412 6.18 -13.61 -7.09
CA ASN A 412 6.62 -12.50 -7.94
C ASN A 412 5.78 -12.42 -9.22
N ILE A 413 5.53 -13.57 -9.88
CA ILE A 413 4.73 -13.60 -11.12
C ILE A 413 3.25 -13.35 -10.83
N SER A 414 2.70 -13.91 -9.75
CA SER A 414 1.32 -13.65 -9.33
C SER A 414 1.11 -12.17 -8.98
N MET A 415 2.07 -11.52 -8.30
CA MET A 415 1.99 -10.08 -8.02
C MET A 415 1.99 -9.26 -9.30
N ALA A 416 2.82 -9.62 -10.28
CA ALA A 416 2.82 -8.95 -11.58
C ALA A 416 1.48 -9.11 -12.32
N TYR A 417 0.86 -10.28 -12.23
CA TYR A 417 -0.48 -10.52 -12.77
C TYR A 417 -1.53 -9.64 -12.08
N LEU A 418 -1.51 -9.56 -10.75
CA LEU A 418 -2.41 -8.67 -9.99
C LEU A 418 -2.26 -7.21 -10.38
N LEU A 419 -1.02 -6.70 -10.48
CA LEU A 419 -0.76 -5.32 -10.89
C LEU A 419 -1.25 -5.03 -12.33
N GLN A 420 -1.30 -6.07 -13.17
CA GLN A 420 -1.86 -5.96 -14.52
C GLN A 420 -3.39 -5.90 -14.47
N LEU A 421 -4.03 -6.73 -13.63
CA LEU A 421 -5.47 -6.72 -13.40
C LEU A 421 -5.98 -5.42 -12.77
N GLU A 422 -5.18 -4.77 -11.92
CA GLU A 422 -5.50 -3.47 -11.35
C GLU A 422 -5.72 -2.39 -12.43
N LYS A 423 -5.02 -2.47 -13.57
CA LYS A 423 -5.27 -1.61 -14.75
C LYS A 423 -6.72 -1.74 -15.22
N TYR A 424 -7.32 -2.91 -15.04
CA TYR A 424 -8.70 -3.23 -15.38
C TYR A 424 -9.71 -3.01 -14.24
N SER A 425 -9.26 -2.52 -13.08
CA SER A 425 -10.07 -2.43 -11.86
C SER A 425 -10.66 -3.78 -11.44
N ILE A 426 -9.97 -4.87 -11.80
CA ILE A 426 -10.30 -6.23 -11.38
C ILE A 426 -9.51 -6.51 -10.10
N SER A 427 -10.22 -6.90 -9.05
CA SER A 427 -9.60 -7.29 -7.78
C SER A 427 -9.45 -8.80 -7.75
N ALA A 428 -8.21 -9.28 -7.63
CA ALA A 428 -7.87 -10.68 -7.42
C ALA A 428 -6.98 -10.81 -6.17
N ASN A 429 -6.83 -12.03 -5.65
CA ASN A 429 -6.00 -12.29 -4.46
C ASN A 429 -4.75 -13.07 -4.84
N LEU A 430 -3.63 -12.83 -4.14
CA LEU A 430 -2.47 -13.69 -4.28
C LEU A 430 -2.74 -15.11 -3.74
N PRO A 431 -1.97 -16.10 -4.21
CA PRO A 431 -1.87 -17.41 -3.57
C PRO A 431 -1.65 -17.31 -2.06
N SER A 432 -2.29 -18.20 -1.30
CA SER A 432 -2.20 -18.19 0.17
C SER A 432 -0.76 -18.37 0.69
N GLU A 433 0.10 -19.08 -0.06
CA GLU A 433 1.51 -19.26 0.30
C GLU A 433 2.30 -17.96 0.20
N CYS A 434 1.84 -16.98 -0.61
CA CYS A 434 2.47 -15.67 -0.72
C CYS A 434 2.30 -14.82 0.55
N TYR A 435 1.35 -15.20 1.40
CA TYR A 435 1.07 -14.57 2.68
C TYR A 435 1.71 -15.36 3.83
N THR A 436 3.04 -15.43 3.85
CA THR A 436 3.78 -16.08 4.93
C THR A 436 4.53 -15.05 5.76
N CYS A 437 4.30 -15.04 7.07
CA CYS A 437 4.94 -14.12 7.98
C CYS A 437 6.06 -14.80 8.77
N SER A 438 7.25 -14.20 8.80
CA SER A 438 8.35 -14.68 9.64
C SER A 438 8.24 -14.17 11.08
N LEU A 439 8.43 -15.05 12.06
CA LEU A 439 8.44 -14.75 13.47
C LEU A 439 9.87 -14.56 14.00
N PRO A 440 10.08 -13.81 15.11
CA PRO A 440 11.42 -13.55 15.65
C PRO A 440 12.20 -14.81 16.07
N ASN A 441 11.53 -15.92 16.35
CA ASN A 441 12.14 -17.21 16.70
C ASN A 441 12.54 -18.05 15.46
N GLY A 442 12.36 -17.51 14.25
CA GLY A 442 12.63 -18.21 12.98
C GLY A 442 11.47 -19.09 12.50
N ALA A 443 10.36 -19.19 13.24
CA ALA A 443 9.16 -19.88 12.76
C ALA A 443 8.44 -19.04 11.70
N SER A 444 7.63 -19.69 10.87
CA SER A 444 6.78 -19.02 9.88
C SER A 444 5.30 -19.26 10.21
N LEU A 445 4.49 -18.22 10.13
CA LEU A 445 3.04 -18.26 10.33
C LEU A 445 2.38 -18.12 8.95
N LYS A 446 1.52 -19.08 8.60
CA LYS A 446 0.76 -19.02 7.35
C LYS A 446 -0.45 -18.10 7.50
N PHE A 447 -0.99 -17.64 6.38
CA PHE A 447 -2.22 -16.87 6.36
C PHE A 447 -3.40 -17.67 6.94
N GLY A 448 -4.18 -17.01 7.80
CA GLY A 448 -5.29 -17.64 8.53
C GLY A 448 -4.88 -18.45 9.76
N ASP A 449 -3.59 -18.78 9.93
CA ASP A 449 -3.09 -19.40 11.16
C ASP A 449 -2.94 -18.34 12.26
N TYR A 450 -3.19 -18.75 13.50
CA TYR A 450 -2.95 -17.93 14.68
C TYR A 450 -1.95 -18.59 15.63
N LEU A 451 -1.05 -17.78 16.17
CA LEU A 451 -0.11 -18.16 17.21
C LEU A 451 -0.47 -17.44 18.52
N THR A 452 -0.60 -18.19 19.61
CA THR A 452 -0.77 -17.60 20.95
C THR A 452 0.56 -17.63 21.69
N LEU A 453 1.05 -16.45 22.07
CA LEU A 453 2.29 -16.26 22.82
C LEU A 453 1.97 -16.04 24.30
N GLY A 454 2.74 -16.66 25.20
CA GLY A 454 2.59 -16.52 26.66
C GLY A 454 1.56 -17.44 27.32
N GLY A 455 0.84 -18.27 26.56
CA GLY A 455 -0.16 -19.22 27.08
C GLY A 455 0.37 -20.61 27.49
N ASP A 456 1.61 -20.95 27.12
CA ASP A 456 2.27 -22.22 27.45
C ASP A 456 3.66 -21.95 28.07
N ASN A 457 4.17 -22.89 28.88
CA ASN A 457 5.45 -22.82 29.58
C ASN A 457 6.70 -22.73 28.66
N SER A 458 6.50 -22.80 27.34
CA SER A 458 7.54 -22.88 26.31
C SER A 458 7.94 -21.54 25.66
N THR A 459 7.22 -20.43 25.90
CA THR A 459 7.55 -19.11 25.32
C THR A 459 7.90 -18.05 26.38
N PRO A 460 8.81 -17.09 26.10
CA PRO A 460 9.09 -15.99 27.02
C PRO A 460 7.79 -15.23 27.29
N ARG A 461 7.31 -15.28 28.54
CA ARG A 461 6.00 -14.73 28.93
C ARG A 461 5.94 -13.19 28.86
N ARG A 462 7.01 -12.48 28.50
CA ARG A 462 7.03 -11.00 28.49
C ARG A 462 7.85 -10.47 27.31
N PRO A 463 7.45 -9.32 26.74
CA PRO A 463 8.26 -8.63 25.76
C PRO A 463 9.64 -8.29 26.33
N SER A 464 10.67 -8.62 25.58
CA SER A 464 12.06 -8.26 25.86
C SER A 464 12.59 -7.18 24.93
N SER A 465 11.74 -6.65 24.03
CA SER A 465 12.07 -5.58 23.09
C SER A 465 10.89 -4.64 22.92
N MET A 466 11.16 -3.44 22.40
CA MET A 466 10.16 -2.42 22.18
C MET A 466 10.25 -1.81 20.77
N ASP A 467 9.09 -1.57 20.18
CA ASP A 467 8.91 -0.82 18.95
C ASP A 467 8.24 0.53 19.28
N ILE A 468 8.89 1.63 18.92
CA ILE A 468 8.39 2.99 19.17
C ILE A 468 8.15 3.70 17.83
N VAL A 469 6.98 4.28 17.64
CA VAL A 469 6.69 5.17 16.50
C VAL A 469 6.59 6.60 16.99
N LEU A 470 7.40 7.48 16.42
CA LEU A 470 7.35 8.92 16.65
C LEU A 470 6.43 9.54 15.60
N VAL A 471 5.39 10.24 16.02
CA VAL A 471 4.45 10.94 15.14
C VAL A 471 4.64 12.43 15.35
N VAL A 472 5.15 13.13 14.36
CA VAL A 472 5.62 14.50 14.51
C VAL A 472 4.92 15.40 13.50
N GLU A 473 4.29 16.46 14.00
CA GLU A 473 3.78 17.52 13.15
C GLU A 473 4.96 18.31 12.57
N GLU A 474 5.09 18.31 11.24
CA GLU A 474 6.08 19.04 10.47
C GLU A 474 5.69 20.51 10.37
N ASP A 475 5.85 21.23 11.48
CA ASP A 475 5.53 22.65 11.57
C ASP A 475 6.56 23.39 12.46
N ALA A 476 6.68 24.70 12.25
CA ALA A 476 7.57 25.59 12.96
C ALA A 476 7.32 25.62 14.48
N CYS A 477 6.10 25.34 14.94
CA CYS A 477 5.76 25.27 16.36
C CYS A 477 6.66 24.31 17.17
N HIS A 478 7.17 23.25 16.53
CA HIS A 478 7.98 22.20 17.15
C HIS A 478 9.41 22.12 16.65
N ALA A 479 9.91 23.13 15.92
CA ALA A 479 11.30 23.19 15.46
C ALA A 479 12.31 22.95 16.59
N ASP A 480 12.08 23.53 17.78
CA ASP A 480 12.94 23.34 18.95
C ASP A 480 12.82 21.94 19.59
N VAL A 481 11.64 21.32 19.53
CA VAL A 481 11.40 19.99 20.09
C VAL A 481 12.09 18.94 19.21
N VAL A 482 12.01 19.08 17.89
CA VAL A 482 12.65 18.17 16.93
C VAL A 482 14.17 18.22 17.05
N ARG A 483 14.77 19.39 17.32
CA ARG A 483 16.21 19.51 17.60
C ARG A 483 16.66 18.66 18.79
N GLU A 484 15.80 18.51 19.80
CA GLU A 484 16.09 17.72 20.99
C GLU A 484 15.72 16.23 20.83
N LEU A 485 15.10 15.84 19.72
CA LEU A 485 14.51 14.51 19.53
C LEU A 485 15.56 13.40 19.51
N ASP A 486 16.68 13.57 18.79
CA ASP A 486 17.78 12.59 18.76
C ASP A 486 18.32 12.29 20.17
N ASN A 487 18.67 13.34 20.91
CA ASN A 487 19.18 13.19 22.27
C ASN A 487 18.11 12.56 23.20
N THR A 488 16.85 13.00 23.07
CA THR A 488 15.74 12.45 23.86
C THR A 488 15.56 10.96 23.60
N MET A 489 15.55 10.53 22.33
CA MET A 489 15.35 9.13 21.97
C MET A 489 16.54 8.24 22.33
N ARG A 490 17.77 8.76 22.30
CA ARG A 490 18.94 8.05 22.86
C ARG A 490 18.81 7.81 24.37
N ILE A 491 18.25 8.77 25.11
CA ILE A 491 17.97 8.60 26.55
C ILE A 491 16.83 7.60 26.75
N VAL A 492 15.76 7.65 25.95
CA VAL A 492 14.68 6.65 25.96
C VAL A 492 15.25 5.25 25.75
N ASP A 493 16.04 5.03 24.71
CA ASP A 493 16.66 3.73 24.41
C ASP A 493 17.58 3.25 25.54
N LYS A 494 18.34 4.15 26.15
CA LYS A 494 19.17 3.84 27.34
C LYS A 494 18.34 3.41 28.55
N GLU A 495 17.22 4.08 28.82
CA GLU A 495 16.31 3.71 29.92
C GLU A 495 15.57 2.40 29.60
N LEU A 496 15.25 2.12 28.33
CA LEU A 496 14.71 0.83 27.88
C LEU A 496 15.69 -0.31 28.12
N LEU A 497 16.95 -0.15 27.71
CA LEU A 497 18.03 -1.10 28.00
C LEU A 497 18.18 -1.34 29.51
N SER A 498 18.12 -0.28 30.31
CA SER A 498 18.18 -0.36 31.78
C SER A 498 16.96 -1.05 32.39
N ALA A 499 15.80 -0.98 31.73
CA ALA A 499 14.58 -1.65 32.13
C ALA A 499 14.51 -3.14 31.72
N GLY A 500 15.44 -3.59 30.86
CA GLY A 500 15.55 -4.97 30.36
C GLY A 500 15.09 -5.17 28.92
N PHE A 501 14.80 -4.10 28.17
CA PHE A 501 14.45 -4.16 26.76
C PHE A 501 15.69 -4.05 25.87
N SER A 502 15.91 -5.02 25.00
CA SER A 502 16.98 -5.04 24.00
C SER A 502 16.41 -5.12 22.58
N ASN A 503 17.24 -4.88 21.55
CA ASN A 503 16.79 -4.89 20.15
C ASN A 503 15.59 -3.95 19.90
N ASN A 504 15.64 -2.75 20.50
CA ASN A 504 14.60 -1.73 20.34
C ASN A 504 14.74 -1.05 18.99
N ARG A 505 13.61 -0.71 18.36
CA ARG A 505 13.60 0.01 17.08
C ARG A 505 12.58 1.14 17.08
N PHE A 506 12.86 2.13 16.25
CA PHE A 506 12.15 3.39 16.17
C PHE A 506 11.68 3.60 14.74
N ALA A 507 10.49 4.16 14.56
CA ALA A 507 10.02 4.69 13.29
C ALA A 507 9.65 6.17 13.46
N LEU A 508 9.65 6.92 12.37
CA LEU A 508 9.26 8.33 12.36
C LEU A 508 8.17 8.53 11.30
N VAL A 509 7.07 9.16 11.71
CA VAL A 509 5.96 9.57 10.87
C VAL A 509 5.87 11.09 10.93
N GLY A 510 5.94 11.74 9.76
CA GLY A 510 5.69 13.16 9.59
C GLY A 510 4.26 13.41 9.13
N PHE A 511 3.66 14.54 9.49
CA PHE A 511 2.37 14.99 8.97
C PHE A 511 2.20 16.51 9.16
N GLY A 512 1.15 17.10 8.61
CA GLY A 512 0.70 18.44 9.02
C GLY A 512 1.45 19.62 8.43
N HIS A 513 2.38 19.43 7.48
CA HIS A 513 3.13 20.56 6.93
C HIS A 513 2.22 21.55 6.17
N GLY A 514 2.37 22.84 6.48
CA GLY A 514 1.50 23.91 5.98
C GLY A 514 1.54 24.21 4.48
N SER A 515 2.44 23.57 3.71
CA SER A 515 2.49 23.69 2.25
C SER A 515 1.68 22.63 1.49
N GLY A 516 1.02 21.69 2.18
CA GLY A 516 0.27 20.58 1.55
C GLY A 516 1.13 19.39 1.06
N HIS A 517 2.35 19.63 0.57
CA HIS A 517 3.26 18.59 0.06
C HIS A 517 3.59 17.44 1.05
N ASN A 518 3.61 17.72 2.35
CA ASN A 518 3.87 16.77 3.45
C ASN A 518 2.74 16.80 4.49
N SER A 519 1.53 17.20 4.10
CA SER A 519 0.44 17.35 5.06
C SER A 519 -0.15 16.01 5.48
N MET A 520 -0.22 15.04 4.57
CA MET A 520 -0.69 13.69 4.90
C MET A 520 0.34 12.92 5.73
N PRO A 521 -0.09 12.02 6.63
CA PRO A 521 0.81 11.13 7.36
C PRO A 521 1.69 10.31 6.42
N HIS A 522 3.00 10.31 6.68
CA HIS A 522 3.98 9.58 5.88
C HIS A 522 5.16 9.12 6.72
N VAL A 523 5.70 7.94 6.40
CA VAL A 523 6.95 7.46 7.03
C VAL A 523 8.14 8.28 6.56
N ARG A 524 9.07 8.54 7.48
CA ARG A 524 10.42 9.02 7.18
C ARG A 524 11.41 7.89 7.38
N THR A 525 12.12 7.53 6.32
CA THR A 525 13.05 6.40 6.37
C THR A 525 14.38 6.78 7.02
N ALA A 526 15.11 5.78 7.51
CA ALA A 526 16.54 5.88 7.74
C ALA A 526 17.24 4.66 7.16
N ARG A 527 18.28 4.87 6.37
CA ARG A 527 18.99 3.84 5.61
C ARG A 527 18.04 2.95 4.80
N GLY A 528 17.04 3.57 4.17
CA GLY A 528 16.05 2.84 3.37
C GLY A 528 15.12 1.93 4.19
N SER A 529 15.01 2.10 5.50
CA SER A 529 14.10 1.30 6.36
C SER A 529 13.08 2.19 7.09
N ILE A 530 11.86 1.66 7.31
CA ILE A 530 10.80 2.34 8.10
C ILE A 530 11.14 2.31 9.60
N PHE A 531 11.50 1.13 10.11
CA PHE A 531 11.99 0.97 11.47
C PHE A 531 13.52 0.89 11.48
N PHE A 532 14.15 1.63 12.37
CA PHE A 532 15.60 1.78 12.48
C PHE A 532 16.05 1.89 13.94
N GLU A 533 17.34 1.70 14.19
CA GLU A 533 17.92 1.90 15.53
C GLU A 533 17.95 3.38 15.92
N SER A 534 17.90 3.67 17.23
CA SER A 534 17.87 5.03 17.80
C SER A 534 18.94 5.96 17.24
N HIS A 535 20.14 5.42 16.96
CA HIS A 535 21.27 6.19 16.46
C HIS A 535 21.12 6.70 15.01
N ASN A 536 20.16 6.16 14.24
CA ASN A 536 19.86 6.57 12.86
C ASN A 536 18.74 7.62 12.76
N LEU A 537 18.10 8.00 13.88
CA LEU A 537 17.08 9.05 13.91
C LEU A 537 17.52 10.40 13.29
N PRO A 538 18.80 10.84 13.40
CA PRO A 538 19.26 12.04 12.70
C PRO A 538 19.06 11.98 11.19
N LEU A 539 19.16 10.80 10.56
CA LEU A 539 18.94 10.65 9.11
C LEU A 539 17.46 10.89 8.76
N ALA A 540 16.54 10.28 9.52
CA ALA A 540 15.10 10.44 9.30
C ALA A 540 14.61 11.88 9.54
N THR A 541 15.30 12.64 10.40
CA THR A 541 14.92 14.03 10.77
C THR A 541 15.59 15.11 9.91
N GLN A 542 16.68 14.79 9.18
CA GLN A 542 17.55 15.77 8.49
C GLN A 542 16.83 16.70 7.49
N LYS A 543 15.68 16.27 6.95
CA LYS A 543 14.88 17.02 5.96
C LYS A 543 13.42 17.19 6.34
N MET A 544 13.11 17.12 7.64
CA MET A 544 11.79 17.52 8.12
C MET A 544 11.56 18.99 7.84
N ARG A 545 10.38 19.33 7.32
CA ARG A 545 10.02 20.71 7.01
C ARG A 545 9.43 21.34 8.27
N LEU A 546 10.21 22.19 8.93
CA LEU A 546 9.84 22.85 10.20
C LEU A 546 9.83 24.38 10.03
N ASP A 547 9.81 24.84 8.79
CA ASP A 547 9.70 26.22 8.39
C ASP A 547 8.23 26.64 8.27
N ALA A 548 7.94 27.91 8.54
CA ALA A 548 6.62 28.46 8.23
C ALA A 548 6.47 28.54 6.70
N PRO A 549 5.35 28.10 6.11
CA PRO A 549 5.17 28.11 4.67
C PRO A 549 5.26 29.56 4.13
N ALA A 550 6.12 29.77 3.13
CA ALA A 550 6.36 31.11 2.56
C ALA A 550 5.11 31.70 1.89
N THR A 551 4.21 30.85 1.38
CA THR A 551 2.88 31.17 0.84
C THR A 551 2.00 29.92 0.95
N SER A 552 0.69 30.08 1.19
CA SER A 552 -0.26 29.00 0.99
C SER A 552 -0.37 28.74 -0.52
N GLU A 553 0.51 27.91 -1.06
CA GLU A 553 0.22 27.22 -2.32
C GLU A 553 -1.17 26.61 -2.13
N GLY A 554 -2.12 26.84 -3.03
CA GLY A 554 -3.54 26.47 -2.87
C GLY A 554 -3.83 24.96 -2.73
N ARG A 555 -2.85 24.15 -2.33
CA ARG A 555 -2.95 22.75 -1.97
C ARG A 555 -3.65 22.60 -0.61
N PRO A 556 -4.56 21.62 -0.46
CA PRO A 556 -5.21 21.35 0.81
C PRO A 556 -4.16 20.92 1.86
N VAL A 557 -4.28 21.48 3.05
CA VAL A 557 -3.44 21.10 4.21
C VAL A 557 -4.26 20.19 5.11
N ASN A 558 -3.80 18.97 5.29
CA ASN A 558 -4.30 18.06 6.33
C ASN A 558 -3.43 18.18 7.59
N LYS A 559 -4.03 18.52 8.74
CA LYS A 559 -3.37 18.54 10.06
C LYS A 559 -4.02 17.57 11.04
N ASP A 560 -4.68 16.55 10.52
CA ASP A 560 -5.41 15.59 11.33
C ASP A 560 -4.45 14.69 12.13
N VAL A 561 -4.40 14.94 13.45
CA VAL A 561 -3.62 14.14 14.40
C VAL A 561 -4.17 12.72 14.53
N PHE A 562 -5.49 12.54 14.34
CA PHE A 562 -6.15 11.25 14.42
C PHE A 562 -5.77 10.34 13.26
N ASP A 563 -5.78 10.86 12.04
CA ASP A 563 -5.27 10.15 10.87
C ASP A 563 -3.78 9.78 11.04
N ALA A 564 -2.96 10.68 11.58
CA ALA A 564 -1.55 10.41 11.87
C ALA A 564 -1.34 9.30 12.92
N ILE A 565 -2.16 9.26 13.98
CA ILE A 565 -2.13 8.18 14.98
C ILE A 565 -2.59 6.85 14.37
N ARG A 566 -3.66 6.86 13.57
CA ARG A 566 -4.15 5.67 12.88
C ARG A 566 -3.08 5.11 11.96
N TYR A 567 -2.49 5.95 11.10
CA TYR A 567 -1.39 5.59 10.21
C TYR A 567 -0.23 4.93 10.98
N ALA A 568 0.21 5.56 12.08
CA ALA A 568 1.28 5.05 12.92
C ALA A 568 0.95 3.69 13.57
N SER A 569 -0.31 3.46 13.96
CA SER A 569 -0.75 2.22 14.57
C SER A 569 -0.84 1.03 13.60
N LEU A 570 -0.88 1.30 12.29
CA LEU A 570 -0.93 0.30 11.22
C LEU A 570 0.46 -0.09 10.70
N LEU A 571 1.52 0.59 11.14
CA LEU A 571 2.89 0.22 10.77
C LEU A 571 3.24 -1.22 11.23
N PRO A 572 4.19 -1.90 10.55
CA PRO A 572 4.47 -3.32 10.78
C PRO A 572 5.26 -3.57 12.08
N PHE A 573 4.58 -3.51 13.23
CA PHE A 573 5.11 -3.87 14.55
C PHE A 573 5.53 -5.36 14.60
N ARG A 574 6.61 -5.67 15.34
CA ARG A 574 7.06 -7.06 15.52
C ARG A 574 6.11 -7.84 16.42
N ALA A 575 6.12 -9.17 16.28
CA ALA A 575 5.49 -10.05 17.25
C ALA A 575 6.24 -10.08 18.59
N ASN A 576 5.52 -10.23 19.71
CA ASN A 576 6.07 -10.30 21.07
C ASN A 576 6.89 -9.06 21.50
N VAL A 577 6.48 -7.88 21.06
CA VAL A 577 7.15 -6.62 21.43
C VAL A 577 6.18 -5.70 22.13
N ALA A 578 6.74 -4.91 23.02
CA ALA A 578 6.04 -3.75 23.55
C ALA A 578 5.89 -2.68 22.46
N LYS A 579 4.72 -2.02 22.41
CA LYS A 579 4.41 -1.03 21.37
C LYS A 579 4.09 0.32 22.01
N ALA A 580 4.71 1.38 21.51
CA ALA A 580 4.32 2.75 21.88
C ALA A 580 4.33 3.70 20.68
N ILE A 581 3.42 4.66 20.73
CA ILE A 581 3.38 5.82 19.85
C ILE A 581 3.68 7.05 20.70
N ILE A 582 4.58 7.90 20.23
CA ILE A 582 4.89 9.20 20.84
C ILE A 582 4.47 10.28 19.85
N VAL A 583 3.41 11.01 20.17
CA VAL A 583 2.88 12.11 19.33
C VAL A 583 3.48 13.43 19.79
N ILE A 584 4.02 14.20 18.85
CA ILE A 584 4.60 15.52 19.02
C ILE A 584 3.84 16.48 18.09
N ALA A 585 2.71 17.02 18.57
CA ALA A 585 1.80 17.85 17.78
C ALA A 585 1.40 19.13 18.53
N CYS A 586 1.30 20.24 17.79
CA CYS A 586 0.82 21.52 18.30
C CYS A 586 -0.61 21.81 17.84
N ALA A 587 -1.06 21.17 16.76
CA ALA A 587 -2.46 21.15 16.35
C ALA A 587 -3.36 20.68 17.49
N ASP A 588 -4.53 21.31 17.62
CA ASP A 588 -5.56 20.84 18.53
C ASP A 588 -6.13 19.52 18.03
N CYS A 589 -6.25 18.57 18.94
CA CYS A 589 -6.84 17.28 18.62
C CYS A 589 -8.37 17.40 18.64
N LYS A 590 -8.98 17.50 17.45
CA LYS A 590 -10.41 17.77 17.22
C LYS A 590 -11.04 16.69 16.36
N GLU A 591 -12.12 16.11 16.84
CA GLU A 591 -12.87 15.07 16.11
C GLU A 591 -13.55 15.64 14.85
N GLU A 592 -13.92 16.93 14.84
CA GLU A 592 -14.58 17.55 13.68
C GLU A 592 -13.67 17.69 12.44
N GLN A 593 -12.35 17.52 12.64
CA GLN A 593 -11.34 17.62 11.58
C GLN A 593 -10.92 16.25 11.05
N SER A 594 -11.49 15.17 11.59
CA SER A 594 -11.12 13.79 11.33
C SER A 594 -12.28 13.02 10.73
N GLU A 595 -11.98 12.10 9.80
CA GLU A 595 -12.96 11.11 9.32
C GLU A 595 -13.19 9.97 10.33
N LEU A 596 -12.30 9.86 11.33
CA LEU A 596 -12.32 8.83 12.38
C LEU A 596 -12.92 9.38 13.67
N SER A 597 -13.70 8.54 14.37
CA SER A 597 -14.20 8.87 15.69
C SER A 597 -13.15 8.64 16.78
N TYR A 598 -13.30 9.32 17.91
CA TYR A 598 -12.49 9.09 19.11
C TYR A 598 -12.51 7.62 19.55
N SER A 599 -13.69 6.99 19.52
CA SER A 599 -13.87 5.59 19.92
C SER A 599 -13.12 4.62 19.03
N ASP A 600 -13.03 4.89 17.72
CA ASP A 600 -12.35 4.01 16.78
C ASP A 600 -10.86 3.96 17.09
N ILE A 601 -10.23 5.11 17.29
CA ILE A 601 -8.79 5.21 17.58
C ILE A 601 -8.47 4.63 18.95
N GLN A 602 -9.28 4.92 19.96
CA GLN A 602 -9.12 4.32 21.28
C GLN A 602 -9.15 2.79 21.20
N THR A 603 -10.17 2.24 20.54
CA THR A 603 -10.36 0.80 20.40
C THR A 603 -9.18 0.18 19.65
N GLN A 604 -8.76 0.80 18.55
CA GLN A 604 -7.62 0.36 17.75
C GLN A 604 -6.32 0.30 18.57
N LEU A 605 -6.02 1.33 19.36
CA LEU A 605 -4.82 1.35 20.22
C LEU A 605 -4.88 0.30 21.33
N LEU A 606 -6.04 0.14 22.01
CA LEU A 606 -6.22 -0.85 23.07
C LEU A 606 -6.18 -2.29 22.55
N ASP A 607 -6.81 -2.56 21.41
CA ASP A 607 -6.86 -3.88 20.77
C ASP A 607 -5.50 -4.29 20.21
N HIS A 608 -4.64 -3.35 19.84
CA HIS A 608 -3.27 -3.63 19.39
C HIS A 608 -2.25 -3.59 20.54
N GLY A 609 -2.69 -3.24 21.76
CA GLY A 609 -1.82 -3.13 22.93
C GLY A 609 -0.79 -2.00 22.81
N ILE A 610 -1.16 -0.90 22.14
CA ILE A 610 -0.29 0.25 21.87
C ILE A 610 -0.52 1.32 22.94
N THR A 611 0.57 1.76 23.57
CA THR A 611 0.55 2.90 24.50
C THR A 611 0.77 4.22 23.76
N LEU A 612 0.08 5.30 24.15
CA LEU A 612 0.16 6.60 23.48
C LEU A 612 0.71 7.68 24.41
N HIS A 613 1.86 8.26 24.08
CA HIS A 613 2.45 9.38 24.80
C HIS A 613 2.30 10.67 23.99
N LEU A 614 1.63 11.67 24.54
CA LEU A 614 1.48 12.98 23.89
C LEU A 614 2.49 13.98 24.46
N VAL A 615 3.19 14.68 23.57
CA VAL A 615 4.07 15.80 23.86
C VAL A 615 3.56 17.03 23.11
N SER A 616 3.11 18.05 23.84
CA SER A 616 2.67 19.31 23.24
C SER A 616 2.99 20.48 24.16
N ASP A 617 2.87 21.71 23.65
CA ASP A 617 3.12 22.94 24.41
C ASP A 617 2.01 23.29 25.42
N LYS A 618 0.96 22.47 25.47
CA LYS A 618 -0.17 22.63 26.39
C LYS A 618 0.29 22.66 27.85
N ARG A 619 -0.37 23.49 28.65
CA ARG A 619 0.01 23.76 30.04
C ARG A 619 -0.56 22.71 30.98
N ILE A 620 0.22 22.45 32.04
CA ILE A 620 -0.20 21.66 33.20
C ILE A 620 -0.40 22.65 34.35
N GLU A 621 -1.65 22.79 34.79
CA GLU A 621 -2.05 23.76 35.83
C GLU A 621 -2.20 23.08 37.19
N VAL A 622 -1.82 23.76 38.27
CA VAL A 622 -1.91 23.24 39.63
C VAL A 622 -2.93 24.06 40.41
N ARG A 623 -3.98 23.41 40.94
CA ARG A 623 -5.11 24.07 41.61
C ARG A 623 -4.75 24.74 42.95
N LYS A 624 -3.60 24.41 43.58
CA LYS A 624 -3.16 24.95 44.88
C LYS A 624 -1.81 25.67 44.80
N SER A 625 -1.72 26.85 45.41
CA SER A 625 -0.55 27.75 45.41
C SER A 625 0.71 27.24 46.13
N ILE A 626 0.60 26.17 46.94
CA ILE A 626 1.70 25.63 47.76
C ILE A 626 2.75 24.91 46.90
N ILE A 627 2.33 24.35 45.76
CA ILE A 627 3.23 23.78 44.75
C ILE A 627 3.26 24.79 43.63
N LYS A 628 4.13 25.81 43.74
CA LYS A 628 4.49 26.62 42.57
C LYS A 628 4.89 25.60 41.50
N GLY A 629 4.20 25.55 40.36
CA GLY A 629 4.36 24.56 39.28
C GLY A 629 5.75 24.47 38.62
N LYS A 630 6.80 24.92 39.32
CA LYS A 630 8.20 24.65 39.04
C LYS A 630 8.45 23.16 39.28
N GLY A 631 8.52 22.41 38.19
CA GLY A 631 9.02 21.03 38.22
C GLY A 631 7.99 19.93 38.03
N ILE A 632 6.81 20.20 37.48
CA ILE A 632 5.95 19.14 36.90
C ILE A 632 6.28 19.05 35.41
N TYR A 633 6.60 17.85 34.94
CA TYR A 633 6.98 17.60 33.54
C TYR A 633 5.87 16.90 32.76
N GLY A 634 5.10 16.02 33.41
CA GLY A 634 4.03 15.27 32.77
C GLY A 634 3.09 14.59 33.75
N VAL A 635 2.02 14.00 33.22
CA VAL A 635 0.97 13.30 33.98
C VAL A 635 0.51 12.06 33.22
N ASP A 636 -0.01 11.07 33.95
CA ASP A 636 -0.83 10.01 33.38
C ASP A 636 -2.13 9.85 34.18
N ALA A 637 -2.90 8.79 33.92
CA ALA A 637 -4.14 8.51 34.63
C ALA A 637 -3.97 8.39 36.15
N ASP A 638 -2.83 7.87 36.63
CA ASP A 638 -2.63 7.52 38.05
C ASP A 638 -1.80 8.58 38.80
N SER A 639 -0.95 9.31 38.10
CA SER A 639 0.16 10.00 38.74
C SER A 639 0.65 11.25 38.01
N VAL A 640 1.40 12.06 38.76
CA VAL A 640 2.10 13.25 38.28
C VAL A 640 3.60 13.01 38.36
N TYR A 641 4.33 13.40 37.30
CA TYR A 641 5.76 13.22 37.17
C TYR A 641 6.48 14.57 37.19
N GLY A 642 7.52 14.69 38.01
CA GLY A 642 8.20 15.95 38.20
C GLY A 642 9.63 15.83 38.75
N SER A 643 10.17 16.94 39.26
CA SER A 643 11.58 17.02 39.68
C SER A 643 11.96 16.03 40.78
N LYS A 644 11.02 15.60 41.62
CA LYS A 644 11.27 14.55 42.64
C LYS A 644 11.59 13.20 42.02
N ASP A 645 11.10 12.92 40.82
CA ASP A 645 11.32 11.65 40.12
C ASP A 645 12.70 11.57 39.45
N VAL A 646 13.41 12.70 39.34
CA VAL A 646 14.76 12.76 38.75
C VAL A 646 15.76 12.00 39.62
N SER A 647 15.78 12.30 40.92
CA SER A 647 16.75 11.74 41.87
C SER A 647 16.40 10.35 42.37
N GLN A 648 15.20 9.85 42.06
CA GLN A 648 14.77 8.52 42.50
C GLN A 648 15.38 7.42 41.64
N LYS A 649 15.65 6.27 42.26
CA LYS A 649 16.17 5.07 41.58
C LYS A 649 15.14 4.44 40.65
N MET A 650 13.85 4.59 40.96
CA MET A 650 12.72 4.11 40.14
C MET A 650 11.73 5.25 39.95
N LEU A 651 11.01 5.24 38.83
CA LEU A 651 9.97 6.23 38.56
C LEU A 651 8.68 5.91 39.33
N LEU A 652 8.55 6.46 40.54
CA LEU A 652 7.37 6.24 41.37
C LEU A 652 6.18 7.09 40.91
N GLY A 653 6.41 8.36 40.57
CA GLY A 653 5.35 9.34 40.38
C GLY A 653 4.76 9.80 41.72
N GLN A 654 3.93 10.83 41.66
CA GLN A 654 3.25 11.45 42.81
C GLN A 654 1.72 11.32 42.67
N PRO A 655 1.10 10.17 43.03
CA PRO A 655 -0.33 9.95 42.87
C PRO A 655 -1.18 10.91 43.70
N ASP A 656 -0.72 11.29 44.91
CA ASP A 656 -1.42 12.25 45.77
C ASP A 656 -1.58 13.66 45.16
N LEU A 657 -0.74 13.98 44.16
CA LEU A 657 -0.83 15.24 43.43
C LEU A 657 -1.78 15.16 42.24
N ARG A 658 -2.14 13.96 41.75
CA ARG A 658 -2.94 13.79 40.54
C ARG A 658 -4.31 14.48 40.60
N PRO A 659 -5.07 14.47 41.71
CA PRO A 659 -6.34 15.20 41.82
C PRO A 659 -6.17 16.72 41.89
N GLN A 660 -4.97 17.21 42.14
CA GLN A 660 -4.66 18.64 42.32
C GLN A 660 -4.13 19.31 41.05
N VAL A 661 -3.92 18.51 40.00
CA VAL A 661 -3.38 18.95 38.71
C VAL A 661 -4.48 18.89 37.66
N ALA A 662 -4.65 19.99 36.95
CA ALA A 662 -5.49 20.09 35.76
C ALA A 662 -4.61 20.15 34.50
N VAL A 663 -5.11 19.59 33.41
CA VAL A 663 -4.49 19.65 32.09
C VAL A 663 -5.40 20.43 31.15
N ALA A 664 -4.84 20.95 30.06
CA ALA A 664 -5.64 21.59 29.02
C ALA A 664 -6.73 20.64 28.49
N LYS A 665 -7.89 21.21 28.12
CA LYS A 665 -8.96 20.46 27.46
C LYS A 665 -8.52 20.12 26.04
N ASP A 666 -8.09 18.87 25.84
CA ASP A 666 -7.68 18.33 24.55
C ASP A 666 -7.95 16.82 24.53
N ILE A 667 -8.55 16.35 23.44
CA ILE A 667 -9.01 14.97 23.30
C ILE A 667 -7.83 13.99 23.27
N CYS A 668 -6.69 14.36 22.68
CA CYS A 668 -5.49 13.51 22.65
C CYS A 668 -4.84 13.39 24.03
N ILE A 669 -4.97 14.40 24.92
CA ILE A 669 -4.54 14.28 26.33
C ILE A 669 -5.39 13.24 27.08
N ALA A 670 -6.70 13.20 26.83
CA ALA A 670 -7.58 12.18 27.39
C ALA A 670 -7.25 10.79 26.82
N LEU A 671 -7.16 10.68 25.50
CA LEU A 671 -6.80 9.46 24.78
C LEU A 671 -5.51 8.84 25.33
N ALA A 672 -4.44 9.63 25.42
CA ALA A 672 -3.14 9.18 25.92
C ALA A 672 -3.22 8.56 27.32
N GLN A 673 -4.06 9.09 28.20
CA GLN A 673 -4.24 8.56 29.56
C GLN A 673 -5.10 7.30 29.57
N GLU A 674 -6.14 7.25 28.73
CA GLU A 674 -7.05 6.10 28.63
C GLU A 674 -6.36 4.87 28.04
N VAL A 675 -5.44 5.05 27.09
CA VAL A 675 -4.63 3.98 26.48
C VAL A 675 -3.28 3.76 27.17
N HIS A 676 -3.24 3.91 28.50
CA HIS A 676 -2.12 3.58 29.39
C HIS A 676 -0.82 4.39 29.18
N GLY A 677 -0.85 5.42 28.35
CA GLY A 677 0.27 6.32 28.11
C GLY A 677 0.27 7.54 29.02
N SER A 678 0.76 8.68 28.51
CA SER A 678 0.97 9.89 29.33
C SER A 678 1.01 11.17 28.51
N PHE A 679 0.69 12.30 29.15
CA PHE A 679 0.89 13.63 28.58
C PHE A 679 2.12 14.32 29.20
N PHE A 680 3.01 14.89 28.39
CA PHE A 680 4.15 15.69 28.83
C PHE A 680 4.16 17.05 28.14
N SER A 681 4.41 18.11 28.90
CA SER A 681 4.47 19.46 28.34
C SER A 681 5.85 19.74 27.74
N SER A 682 5.90 20.14 26.47
CA SER A 682 7.13 20.52 25.77
C SER A 682 7.70 21.87 26.26
N ALA A 683 6.91 22.69 26.97
CA ALA A 683 7.40 23.94 27.58
C ALA A 683 8.56 23.69 28.56
N MET A 684 8.48 22.60 29.33
CA MET A 684 9.53 22.22 30.29
C MET A 684 10.75 21.58 29.62
N LEU A 685 10.60 21.02 28.42
CA LEU A 685 11.74 20.59 27.61
C LEU A 685 12.64 21.79 27.24
N ARG A 686 12.07 22.99 27.06
CA ARG A 686 12.84 24.22 26.78
C ARG A 686 13.56 24.77 28.01
N SER A 687 12.94 24.72 29.20
CA SER A 687 13.50 25.33 30.41
C SER A 687 14.34 24.39 31.29
N ASP A 688 14.04 23.10 31.31
CA ASP A 688 14.72 22.07 32.12
C ASP A 688 14.88 20.76 31.33
N ALA A 689 15.49 20.87 30.14
CA ALA A 689 15.59 19.79 29.17
C ALA A 689 16.15 18.49 29.75
N LYS A 690 17.22 18.58 30.55
CA LYS A 690 17.91 17.41 31.09
C LYS A 690 16.99 16.56 31.96
N ASN A 691 16.35 17.17 32.94
CA ASN A 691 15.48 16.48 33.89
C ASN A 691 14.20 16.00 33.21
N TRP A 692 13.63 16.83 32.32
CA TRP A 692 12.46 16.46 31.53
C TRP A 692 12.71 15.18 30.74
N LYS A 693 13.81 15.11 29.99
CA LYS A 693 14.17 13.93 29.17
C LYS A 693 14.34 12.68 30.01
N THR A 694 15.00 12.79 31.17
CA THR A 694 15.19 11.65 32.08
C THR A 694 13.85 11.12 32.59
N VAL A 695 12.95 12.00 33.04
CA VAL A 695 11.65 11.59 33.57
C VAL A 695 10.74 11.04 32.46
N PHE A 696 10.74 11.66 31.29
CA PHE A 696 9.99 11.20 30.12
C PHE A 696 10.46 9.82 29.66
N ALA A 697 11.77 9.63 29.47
CA ALA A 697 12.36 8.35 29.08
C ALA A 697 12.03 7.22 30.05
N ARG A 698 12.13 7.49 31.36
CA ARG A 698 11.71 6.54 32.39
C ARG A 698 10.23 6.24 32.32
N ARG A 699 9.37 7.20 31.97
CA ARG A 699 7.92 6.97 31.88
C ARG A 699 7.55 6.11 30.68
N VAL A 700 8.20 6.31 29.54
CA VAL A 700 8.07 5.43 28.37
C VAL A 700 8.51 4.01 28.74
N ALA A 701 9.65 3.86 29.43
CA ALA A 701 10.13 2.56 29.88
C ALA A 701 9.29 1.90 31.01
N LYS A 702 8.60 2.70 31.85
CA LYS A 702 7.74 2.20 32.93
C LYS A 702 6.52 1.43 32.40
N ALA A 703 6.05 1.76 31.20
CA ALA A 703 4.77 1.31 30.65
C ALA A 703 4.67 -0.21 30.40
N LEU A 704 5.77 -0.97 30.52
CA LEU A 704 5.88 -2.32 29.97
C LEU A 704 6.16 -3.42 30.99
N LYS A 705 6.19 -3.09 32.29
CA LYS A 705 6.12 -4.11 33.35
C LYS A 705 4.65 -4.20 33.74
N PRO A 706 3.91 -5.27 33.37
CA PRO A 706 2.52 -5.39 33.76
C PRO A 706 2.42 -5.15 35.26
N ALA A 707 1.67 -4.11 35.61
CA ALA A 707 1.37 -3.79 36.98
C ALA A 707 0.78 -5.04 37.64
N LYS A 708 1.05 -5.22 38.93
CA LYS A 708 0.42 -6.23 39.80
C LYS A 708 -1.14 -6.19 39.80
N GLN A 709 -1.74 -5.32 38.99
CA GLN A 709 -3.16 -5.15 38.74
C GLN A 709 -3.74 -6.26 37.85
N TYR A 710 -2.90 -6.99 37.11
CA TYR A 710 -3.21 -8.28 36.48
C TYR A 710 -2.56 -9.37 37.35
N GLY A 711 -3.33 -10.33 37.86
CA GLY A 711 -2.85 -11.28 38.87
C GLY A 711 -1.55 -11.97 38.48
N GLY A 712 -0.45 -11.63 39.17
CA GLY A 712 0.81 -12.35 39.07
C GLY A 712 1.49 -12.35 37.70
N ALA A 713 2.59 -13.10 37.59
CA ALA A 713 3.39 -13.26 36.38
C ALA A 713 2.75 -14.19 35.32
N GLU A 714 1.44 -14.44 35.42
CA GLU A 714 0.72 -15.52 34.71
C GLU A 714 -0.24 -15.05 33.60
N ASP A 715 -0.44 -13.74 33.41
CA ASP A 715 -1.53 -13.21 32.55
C ASP A 715 -1.11 -12.50 31.23
N TYR A 716 0.19 -12.42 30.87
CA TYR A 716 0.57 -11.84 29.57
C TYR A 716 0.29 -12.82 28.43
N CYS A 717 -0.65 -12.46 27.55
CA CYS A 717 -1.08 -13.28 26.44
C CYS A 717 -1.32 -12.39 25.22
N GLU A 718 -0.68 -12.72 24.11
CA GLU A 718 -0.94 -12.14 22.79
C GLU A 718 -1.35 -13.23 21.80
N ARG A 719 -2.35 -12.93 20.98
CA ARG A 719 -2.71 -13.71 19.80
C ARG A 719 -2.21 -12.97 18.58
N CYS A 720 -1.36 -13.63 17.82
CA CYS A 720 -0.76 -13.14 16.60
C CYS A 720 -1.36 -13.87 15.40
N GLU A 721 -1.72 -13.13 14.36
CA GLU A 721 -2.17 -13.66 13.07
C GLU A 721 -1.32 -13.08 11.94
N CYS A 722 -1.15 -13.85 10.87
CA CYS A 722 -0.51 -13.35 9.65
C CYS A 722 -1.61 -12.75 8.76
N THR A 723 -1.47 -11.46 8.47
CA THR A 723 -2.39 -10.70 7.61
C THR A 723 -1.58 -9.86 6.62
N HIS A 724 -2.23 -9.09 5.77
CA HIS A 724 -1.55 -8.19 4.84
C HIS A 724 -2.22 -6.81 4.79
N GLY A 725 -1.43 -5.81 4.41
CA GLY A 725 -1.91 -4.44 4.20
C GLY A 725 -2.54 -4.26 2.82
N SER A 726 -2.80 -3.01 2.46
CA SER A 726 -3.20 -2.64 1.09
C SER A 726 -2.11 -2.88 0.05
N ASP A 727 -0.84 -2.92 0.47
CA ASP A 727 0.30 -3.26 -0.38
C ASP A 727 0.47 -4.77 -0.59
N VAL A 728 -0.46 -5.57 -0.05
CA VAL A 728 -0.51 -7.03 -0.13
C VAL A 728 0.66 -7.72 0.60
N ARG A 729 1.56 -6.96 1.25
CA ARG A 729 2.69 -7.55 1.99
C ARG A 729 2.21 -8.24 3.27
N PRO A 730 2.61 -9.50 3.49
CA PRO A 730 2.33 -10.18 4.74
C PRO A 730 3.08 -9.56 5.91
N HIS A 731 2.35 -9.28 7.00
CA HIS A 731 2.91 -8.85 8.27
C HIS A 731 2.15 -9.47 9.44
N VAL A 732 2.84 -9.64 10.56
CA VAL A 732 2.23 -10.20 11.76
C VAL A 732 1.50 -9.11 12.53
N VAL A 733 0.23 -9.33 12.84
CA VAL A 733 -0.54 -8.47 13.75
C VAL A 733 -0.78 -9.24 15.05
N CYS A 734 -0.26 -8.72 16.16
CA CYS A 734 -0.43 -9.29 17.49
C CYS A 734 -1.33 -8.41 18.35
N ARG A 735 -2.40 -9.02 18.86
CA ARG A 735 -3.38 -8.41 19.76
C ARG A 735 -3.35 -9.07 21.13
N PRO A 736 -3.58 -8.35 22.24
CA PRO A 736 -3.77 -8.97 23.54
C PRO A 736 -4.92 -9.98 23.50
N CYS A 737 -4.79 -11.13 24.16
CA CYS A 737 -5.81 -12.18 24.17
C CYS A 737 -7.15 -11.72 24.80
N ARG A 738 -7.09 -10.65 25.60
CA ARG A 738 -8.25 -9.93 26.13
C ARG A 738 -8.03 -8.45 25.84
N PRO A 739 -9.01 -7.75 25.23
CA PRO A 739 -8.91 -6.30 25.00
C PRO A 739 -8.51 -5.57 26.27
N LEU A 740 -7.55 -4.65 26.14
CA LEU A 740 -7.17 -3.81 27.27
C LEU A 740 -8.32 -2.88 27.60
N LYS A 741 -8.67 -2.80 28.89
CA LYS A 741 -9.67 -1.84 29.33
C LYS A 741 -9.06 -0.43 29.33
N PRO A 742 -9.85 0.61 28.97
CA PRO A 742 -9.46 1.98 29.21
C PRO A 742 -9.13 2.18 30.68
N LYS A 743 -8.04 2.91 30.95
CA LYS A 743 -7.56 3.13 32.31
C LYS A 743 -8.44 4.09 33.11
N VAL A 744 -9.14 4.99 32.42
CA VAL A 744 -10.05 5.97 32.98
C VAL A 744 -11.42 5.79 32.30
N PRO A 745 -12.55 5.82 33.02
CA PRO A 745 -13.87 5.83 32.40
C PRO A 745 -14.12 7.15 31.64
N LEU A 746 -14.73 7.06 30.45
CA LEU A 746 -15.15 8.20 29.58
C LEU A 746 -15.89 9.33 30.33
N ALA A 747 -16.52 9.02 31.48
CA ALA A 747 -17.28 9.97 32.29
C ALA A 747 -16.46 11.11 32.92
N LEU A 748 -15.13 11.12 32.81
CA LEU A 748 -14.28 12.19 33.35
C LEU A 748 -14.00 13.34 32.36
N TYR A 749 -14.47 13.26 31.11
CA TYR A 749 -14.19 14.26 30.08
C TYR A 749 -15.43 14.88 29.41
N THR A 750 -16.65 14.52 29.85
CA THR A 750 -17.87 15.17 29.36
C THR A 750 -17.96 16.61 29.87
N ALA A 751 -18.34 17.51 28.96
CA ALA A 751 -18.12 18.95 28.99
C ALA A 751 -18.80 19.79 30.10
N GLU A 752 -19.28 19.21 31.19
CA GLU A 752 -20.05 19.92 32.22
C GLU A 752 -19.43 20.01 33.63
N ASP A 753 -18.21 19.50 33.88
CA ASP A 753 -17.51 19.67 35.17
C ASP A 753 -16.19 20.48 35.11
#